data_AF-A0A940SR26-F1
#
_entry.id   AF-A0A940SR26-F1
#
_cell.length_a   1.000
_cell.length_b   1.000
_cell.length_c   1.000
_cell.angle_alpha   90.00
_cell.angle_beta   90.00
_cell.angle_gamma   90.00
#
_symmetry.space_group_name_H-M   'P 1'
#
loop_
_entity.id
_entity.type
_entity.pdbx_description
1 polymer ?
#
loop_
_entity_poly.entity_id
_entity_poly.type
_entity_poly.pdbx_seq_one_letter_code
_entity_poly.pdbx_strand_id
1 'polypeptide(L)'
;MRYESLLASRYIKAQKRQSAFTVISIATAVAVMTMIFLLYSVLMNCYKNTVYGMSPYHLAFMGLTEEQGEALQKEEPVRSVKLNRAKDGTVTALVLFDSDIGDREQWLQKAAQHIGAERQFEKDRYEWNDDLMLADSIGDGAHLFRLRIFCIFFIFAVVMAFSLRLIIDTAFEVSSKERERHYGVLQSVGATPEQIVRIITLEGMRLCVVAVPLGLVAGMVLAYGMYNALLAAGIAELFQGMTNAQLSLPFSIDPKMLLIAAAFGIVWVFLSAYGVGMRIIKKPPMEAIVTRADEVKKVRKHTLSGLLFGISGSIASRNARRQKKRFVITVLTLTISITMFALFSTMTETIERTTNGFMTAGMDDADFMVGLTEDQAKGITYEDGLREITDSGMFRNIGVNILQQVKRPDAERTYYVEYLNKEWFEKYYGESSPVSYEELVRTGGYVLNSAAMDYPEFSEGVSGDTMEINTTRIMFPSDKLSDDMTRKEYLQASEKEEIAHTITVLGTAKENAVLTSTGSVLVGALDTYQDVKEAWYGDYTIFTTCAFSYRSENDYNTEDYKKIIDWFNEHIDTVSIDLDNYGTRWTTRNVMSSVRAGVLILNVIIALAALINLMNIISTGLANRRSELASLQCIGMTDRQLDHMAMIESLQFVGTAAFLSVLLCILLIFGSEALLIKLINMTFVEESEKVRELLIGMIRMDHVTPFLRVAAASLVAFAAGCLTSLIMLRQQDQENLSDQIRGSEMKLDTKQSHILRNSVIAVAGAAVLAIAGLRIYTVASYRHDRNEFAKAGYLDLVDANGMQMNVYRTGAEHGKHTIVGLAGMGVNCFPVLTSELNERLGKENTLVYPDHAGYGFTDDSLKKQTLGQVVEDVRTSLKSAGFAPPYVLMGHSYGSYYALWWQMKYPDEVEAIVFLDGTELPESKLWFSSMVEAMYPSEAAAKADCKRLALRTWLGFDRLCAAEDPEGHIYGASVLTEEQIRLWDLSDHRSYSAASLSEMLLMDSAYQELSEKIKPTSIPKLYLCTTPSCEEDIREAEEFVKADREAVGLRYAGDPETVAKSEWKEYEWQCEDYYDNTLTPFMERIGNSRYVAIGGDHGIFYAQKPEQTAEEILDFLAETTE
;
A
#
# COMPACT_ATOMS: atom_id res chain seq x y z
N MET A 1 -30.65 -43.04 22.71
CA MET A 1 -30.01 -42.66 21.43
C MET A 1 -30.88 -42.83 20.19
N ARG A 2 -31.46 -44.01 19.87
CA ARG A 2 -32.28 -44.16 18.63
C ARG A 2 -33.49 -43.20 18.54
N TYR A 3 -34.17 -42.93 19.66
CA TYR A 3 -35.36 -42.05 19.69
C TYR A 3 -35.04 -40.55 19.56
N GLU A 4 -34.09 -40.02 20.36
CA GLU A 4 -33.68 -38.61 20.33
C GLU A 4 -33.12 -38.22 18.95
N SER A 5 -32.31 -39.12 18.39
CA SER A 5 -31.77 -39.06 17.03
C SER A 5 -32.88 -39.06 15.98
N LEU A 6 -33.95 -39.85 16.12
CA LEU A 6 -35.02 -39.85 15.12
C LEU A 6 -35.84 -38.55 15.16
N LEU A 7 -36.09 -38.01 16.35
CA LEU A 7 -36.81 -36.76 16.55
C LEU A 7 -36.05 -35.55 16.02
N ALA A 8 -34.76 -35.42 16.32
CA ALA A 8 -33.94 -34.33 15.78
C ALA A 8 -33.99 -34.30 14.24
N SER A 9 -33.98 -35.46 13.56
CA SER A 9 -34.08 -35.52 12.08
C SER A 9 -35.46 -35.11 11.58
N ARG A 10 -36.52 -35.49 12.30
CA ARG A 10 -37.89 -35.09 11.96
C ARG A 10 -38.09 -33.59 12.14
N TYR A 11 -37.52 -32.99 13.18
CA TYR A 11 -37.59 -31.54 13.39
C TYR A 11 -36.89 -30.76 12.28
N ILE A 12 -35.67 -31.16 11.87
CA ILE A 12 -34.98 -30.53 10.74
C ILE A 12 -35.81 -30.62 9.44
N LYS A 13 -36.40 -31.79 9.16
CA LYS A 13 -37.22 -31.99 7.95
C LYS A 13 -38.55 -31.24 7.98
N ALA A 14 -39.17 -31.12 9.16
CA ALA A 14 -40.42 -30.41 9.33
C ALA A 14 -40.25 -28.89 9.21
N GLN A 15 -39.08 -28.36 9.58
CA GLN A 15 -38.81 -26.91 9.65
C GLN A 15 -37.61 -26.48 8.79
N LYS A 16 -37.61 -26.90 7.51
CA LYS A 16 -36.50 -26.68 6.56
C LYS A 16 -35.93 -25.25 6.56
N ARG A 17 -36.80 -24.23 6.64
CA ARG A 17 -36.40 -22.81 6.57
C ARG A 17 -35.68 -22.31 7.83
N GLN A 18 -36.10 -22.75 9.03
CA GLN A 18 -35.42 -22.41 10.28
C GLN A 18 -34.08 -23.13 10.38
N SER A 19 -34.06 -24.41 10.00
CA SER A 19 -32.82 -25.15 9.87
C SER A 19 -31.88 -24.50 8.85
N ALA A 20 -32.38 -23.99 7.73
CA ALA A 20 -31.58 -23.25 6.75
C ALA A 20 -31.01 -21.95 7.33
N PHE A 21 -31.80 -21.17 8.09
CA PHE A 21 -31.32 -19.97 8.77
C PHE A 21 -30.21 -20.29 9.79
N THR A 22 -30.42 -21.32 10.63
CA THR A 22 -29.38 -21.78 11.57
C THR A 22 -28.13 -22.28 10.82
N VAL A 23 -28.29 -22.97 9.69
CA VAL A 23 -27.17 -23.39 8.83
C VAL A 23 -26.40 -22.20 8.27
N ILE A 24 -27.08 -21.15 7.79
CA ILE A 24 -26.42 -19.94 7.29
C ILE A 24 -25.66 -19.24 8.41
N SER A 25 -26.25 -19.05 9.58
CA SER A 25 -25.57 -18.42 10.72
C SER A 25 -24.31 -19.19 11.16
N ILE A 26 -24.38 -20.52 11.18
CA ILE A 26 -23.23 -21.38 11.49
C ILE A 26 -22.18 -21.28 10.37
N ALA A 27 -22.59 -21.37 9.10
CA ALA A 27 -21.69 -21.30 7.96
C ALA A 27 -20.95 -19.95 7.90
N THR A 28 -21.64 -18.84 8.16
CA THR A 28 -21.02 -17.50 8.23
C THR A 28 -19.98 -17.45 9.35
N ALA A 29 -20.31 -17.91 10.56
CA ALA A 29 -19.34 -17.94 11.67
C ALA A 29 -18.10 -18.79 11.33
N VAL A 30 -18.30 -19.97 10.73
CA VAL A 30 -17.19 -20.84 10.31
C VAL A 30 -16.37 -20.21 9.18
N ALA A 31 -17.00 -19.55 8.21
CA ALA A 31 -16.30 -18.88 7.11
C ALA A 31 -15.36 -17.78 7.60
N VAL A 32 -15.83 -16.95 8.53
CA VAL A 32 -15.01 -15.89 9.14
C VAL A 32 -13.82 -16.48 9.90
N MET A 33 -14.03 -17.52 10.71
CA MET A 33 -12.93 -18.19 11.41
C MET A 33 -11.94 -18.83 10.44
N THR A 34 -12.43 -19.50 9.40
CA THR A 34 -11.60 -20.14 8.37
C THR A 34 -10.70 -19.13 7.70
N MET A 35 -11.25 -17.97 7.32
CA MET A 35 -10.49 -16.89 6.70
C MET A 35 -9.38 -16.35 7.61
N ILE A 36 -9.67 -16.14 8.90
CA ILE A 36 -8.69 -15.66 9.90
C ILE A 36 -7.54 -16.66 10.06
N PHE A 37 -7.84 -17.95 10.17
CA PHE A 37 -6.82 -19.00 10.29
C PHE A 37 -6.00 -19.19 9.01
N LEU A 38 -6.62 -19.05 7.83
CA LEU A 38 -5.90 -19.08 6.55
C LEU A 38 -5.02 -17.85 6.37
N LEU A 39 -5.47 -16.66 6.78
CA LEU A 39 -4.66 -15.44 6.76
C LEU A 39 -3.41 -15.60 7.63
N TYR A 40 -3.55 -16.15 8.83
CA TYR A 40 -2.41 -16.50 9.68
C TYR A 40 -1.45 -17.47 8.97
N SER A 41 -1.97 -18.52 8.34
CA SER A 41 -1.15 -19.49 7.60
C SER A 41 -0.37 -18.82 6.46
N VAL A 42 -1.02 -17.97 5.68
CA VAL A 42 -0.40 -17.26 4.56
C VAL A 42 0.67 -16.31 5.07
N LEU A 43 0.41 -15.57 6.15
CA LEU A 43 1.35 -14.61 6.73
C LEU A 43 2.60 -15.31 7.31
N MET A 44 2.42 -16.43 8.02
CA MET A 44 3.54 -17.21 8.55
C MET A 44 4.36 -17.87 7.44
N ASN A 45 3.71 -18.37 6.39
CA ASN A 45 4.42 -18.94 5.23
C ASN A 45 5.14 -17.87 4.41
N CYS A 46 4.57 -16.66 4.32
CA CYS A 46 5.24 -15.52 3.70
C CYS A 46 6.51 -15.17 4.47
N TYR A 47 6.41 -14.92 5.78
CA TYR A 47 7.56 -14.62 6.64
C TYR A 47 8.66 -15.68 6.48
N LYS A 48 8.27 -16.96 6.50
CA LYS A 48 9.18 -18.07 6.26
C LYS A 48 9.86 -17.98 4.89
N ASN A 49 9.10 -17.84 3.81
CA ASN A 49 9.66 -17.78 2.45
C ASN A 49 10.58 -16.57 2.26
N THR A 50 10.27 -15.43 2.86
CA THR A 50 11.10 -14.22 2.81
C THR A 50 12.47 -14.48 3.45
N VAL A 51 12.48 -15.03 4.66
CA VAL A 51 13.72 -15.35 5.39
C VAL A 51 14.55 -16.41 4.64
N TYR A 52 13.89 -17.41 4.05
CA TYR A 52 14.54 -18.42 3.21
C TYR A 52 15.20 -17.85 1.95
N GLY A 53 14.63 -16.79 1.37
CA GLY A 53 15.18 -16.15 0.17
C GLY A 53 16.40 -15.27 0.45
N MET A 54 16.48 -14.66 1.63
CA MET A 54 17.63 -13.81 2.02
C MET A 54 18.86 -14.64 2.39
N SER A 55 18.69 -15.63 3.28
CA SER A 55 19.80 -16.46 3.77
C SER A 55 19.33 -17.91 3.97
N PRO A 56 19.50 -18.81 2.98
CA PRO A 56 18.95 -20.17 2.99
C PRO A 56 19.80 -21.14 3.84
N TYR A 57 20.23 -20.74 5.03
CA TYR A 57 21.01 -21.54 5.96
C TYR A 57 20.65 -21.17 7.40
N HIS A 58 20.69 -22.15 8.30
CA HIS A 58 20.45 -21.95 9.74
C HIS A 58 21.73 -21.60 10.50
N LEU A 59 22.87 -22.11 10.02
CA LEU A 59 24.19 -21.91 10.60
C LEU A 59 25.20 -21.76 9.46
N ALA A 60 25.98 -20.69 9.47
CA ALA A 60 27.16 -20.55 8.62
C ALA A 60 28.40 -20.83 9.45
N PHE A 61 29.31 -21.64 8.93
CA PHE A 61 30.52 -22.04 9.63
C PHE A 61 31.75 -21.78 8.77
N MET A 62 32.66 -20.94 9.26
CA MET A 62 33.73 -20.35 8.46
C MET A 62 35.11 -20.98 8.76
N GLY A 63 35.90 -21.15 7.71
CA GLY A 63 37.30 -21.54 7.82
C GLY A 63 37.52 -23.02 8.13
N LEU A 64 36.66 -23.91 7.62
CA LEU A 64 36.81 -25.36 7.66
C LEU A 64 37.68 -25.87 6.51
N THR A 65 38.18 -27.10 6.60
CA THR A 65 38.64 -27.84 5.42
C THR A 65 37.46 -28.42 4.66
N GLU A 66 37.63 -28.72 3.38
CA GLU A 66 36.59 -29.36 2.57
C GLU A 66 36.11 -30.68 3.18
N GLU A 67 37.02 -31.49 3.73
CA GLU A 67 36.70 -32.75 4.42
C GLU A 67 35.87 -32.52 5.70
N GLN A 68 36.19 -31.49 6.48
CA GLN A 68 35.42 -31.11 7.67
C GLN A 68 34.02 -30.58 7.29
N GLY A 69 33.92 -29.78 6.23
CA GLY A 69 32.66 -29.27 5.71
C GLY A 69 31.74 -30.40 5.19
N GLU A 70 32.30 -31.37 4.46
CA GLU A 70 31.54 -32.56 4.03
C GLU A 70 31.13 -33.46 5.20
N ALA A 71 31.92 -33.50 6.27
CA ALA A 71 31.59 -34.28 7.46
C ALA A 71 30.34 -33.74 8.19
N LEU A 72 30.11 -32.41 8.17
CA LEU A 72 28.91 -31.79 8.76
C LEU A 72 27.60 -32.32 8.16
N GLN A 73 27.60 -32.74 6.89
CA GLN A 73 26.43 -33.33 6.23
C GLN A 73 25.96 -34.64 6.89
N LYS A 74 26.84 -35.30 7.67
CA LYS A 74 26.56 -36.58 8.35
C LYS A 74 26.08 -36.40 9.79
N GLU A 75 26.13 -35.19 10.34
CA GLU A 75 25.64 -34.90 11.70
C GLU A 75 24.11 -34.83 11.71
N GLU A 76 23.47 -35.42 12.72
CA GLU A 76 22.02 -35.26 12.90
C GLU A 76 21.72 -33.96 13.67
N PRO A 77 20.72 -33.14 13.28
CA PRO A 77 19.74 -33.31 12.21
C PRO A 77 20.04 -32.44 10.97
N VAL A 78 21.26 -32.46 10.43
CA VAL A 78 21.62 -31.67 9.25
C VAL A 78 20.92 -32.23 8.01
N ARG A 79 20.10 -31.40 7.37
CA ARG A 79 19.43 -31.69 6.09
C ARG A 79 20.42 -31.60 4.93
N SER A 80 21.13 -30.48 4.86
CA SER A 80 22.03 -30.18 3.76
C SER A 80 23.12 -29.21 4.19
N VAL A 81 24.31 -29.39 3.62
CA VAL A 81 25.44 -28.47 3.74
C VAL A 81 25.84 -28.00 2.36
N LYS A 82 25.89 -26.68 2.16
CA LYS A 82 26.47 -26.06 0.96
C LYS A 82 27.85 -25.51 1.33
N LEU A 83 28.88 -25.94 0.60
CA LEU A 83 30.25 -25.48 0.82
C LEU A 83 30.58 -24.36 -0.17
N ASN A 84 30.94 -23.20 0.35
CA ASN A 84 31.51 -22.10 -0.42
C ASN A 84 33.02 -22.09 -0.22
N ARG A 85 33.79 -22.35 -1.29
CA ARG A 85 35.25 -22.36 -1.23
C ARG A 85 35.81 -20.94 -1.23
N ALA A 86 36.63 -20.62 -0.24
CA ALA A 86 37.39 -19.38 -0.20
C ALA A 86 38.69 -19.50 -1.03
N LYS A 87 39.24 -18.37 -1.46
CA LYS A 87 40.47 -18.31 -2.27
C LYS A 87 41.70 -18.88 -1.52
N ASP A 88 41.65 -19.00 -0.19
CA ASP A 88 42.72 -19.53 0.66
C ASP A 88 42.69 -21.07 0.85
N GLY A 89 41.73 -21.76 0.21
CA GLY A 89 41.55 -23.21 0.31
C GLY A 89 40.70 -23.66 1.50
N THR A 90 40.23 -22.74 2.35
CA THR A 90 39.21 -23.04 3.36
C THR A 90 37.81 -23.01 2.76
N VAL A 91 36.84 -23.60 3.47
CA VAL A 91 35.43 -23.60 3.06
C VAL A 91 34.56 -22.99 4.15
N THR A 92 33.54 -22.26 3.70
CA THR A 92 32.41 -21.87 4.54
C THR A 92 31.29 -22.89 4.33
N ALA A 93 30.90 -23.58 5.39
CA ALA A 93 29.80 -24.53 5.39
C ALA A 93 28.50 -23.85 5.80
N LEU A 94 27.57 -23.76 4.86
CA LEU A 94 26.21 -23.27 5.09
C LEU A 94 25.32 -24.47 5.41
N VAL A 95 24.94 -24.59 6.67
CA VAL A 95 24.23 -25.74 7.24
C VAL A 95 22.73 -25.44 7.34
N LEU A 96 21.92 -26.38 6.85
CA LEU A 96 20.47 -26.35 6.97
C LEU A 96 20.02 -27.57 7.79
N PHE A 97 19.22 -27.38 8.84
CA PHE A 97 18.68 -28.46 9.67
C PHE A 97 17.30 -28.94 9.17
N ASP A 98 17.00 -30.23 9.38
CA ASP A 98 15.71 -30.86 9.07
C ASP A 98 14.74 -30.84 10.25
N SER A 99 15.27 -30.75 11.47
CA SER A 99 14.48 -30.76 12.70
C SER A 99 15.18 -29.99 13.81
N ASP A 100 14.49 -29.83 14.93
CA ASP A 100 15.00 -29.15 16.09
C ASP A 100 16.33 -29.74 16.58
N ILE A 101 17.31 -28.87 16.83
CA ILE A 101 18.65 -29.21 17.33
C ILE A 101 18.71 -29.15 18.87
N GLY A 102 17.68 -28.61 19.52
CA GLY A 102 17.66 -28.40 20.97
C GLY A 102 18.56 -27.24 21.38
N ASP A 103 19.48 -27.48 22.31
CA ASP A 103 20.44 -26.47 22.77
C ASP A 103 21.51 -26.25 21.69
N ARG A 104 21.54 -25.03 21.14
CA ARG A 104 22.44 -24.65 20.03
C ARG A 104 23.90 -24.92 20.35
N GLU A 105 24.35 -24.50 21.53
CA GLU A 105 25.74 -24.59 21.96
C GLU A 105 26.14 -26.05 22.20
N GLN A 106 25.25 -26.85 22.80
CA GLN A 106 25.48 -28.27 23.00
C GLN A 106 25.57 -29.04 21.68
N TRP A 107 24.73 -28.70 20.70
CA TRP A 107 24.80 -29.31 19.37
C TRP A 107 26.11 -28.94 18.67
N LEU A 108 26.46 -27.66 18.69
CA LEU A 108 27.65 -27.11 18.06
C LEU A 108 28.93 -27.77 18.60
N GLN A 109 29.04 -27.94 19.93
CA GLN A 109 30.18 -28.60 20.57
C GLN A 109 30.31 -30.08 20.20
N LYS A 110 29.20 -30.81 20.06
CA LYS A 110 29.21 -32.22 19.64
C LYS A 110 29.66 -32.36 18.18
N ALA A 111 29.11 -31.51 17.30
CA ALA A 111 29.49 -31.50 15.89
C ALA A 111 30.99 -31.20 15.75
N ALA A 112 31.51 -30.19 16.47
CA ALA A 112 32.92 -29.81 16.48
C ALA A 112 33.87 -30.97 16.84
N GLN A 113 33.50 -31.75 17.86
CA GLN A 113 34.27 -32.92 18.29
C GLN A 113 34.24 -34.05 17.26
N HIS A 114 33.09 -34.30 16.64
CA HIS A 114 32.95 -35.37 15.64
C HIS A 114 33.73 -35.09 14.35
N ILE A 115 33.77 -33.82 13.91
CA ILE A 115 34.49 -33.43 12.69
C ILE A 115 35.96 -33.04 12.93
N GLY A 116 36.44 -33.09 14.18
CA GLY A 116 37.82 -32.78 14.54
C GLY A 116 38.21 -31.31 14.29
N ALA A 117 37.26 -30.39 14.50
CA ALA A 117 37.41 -28.97 14.19
C ALA A 117 37.33 -28.07 15.45
N GLU A 118 37.58 -28.60 16.64
CA GLU A 118 37.29 -27.94 17.93
C GLU A 118 37.87 -26.52 18.05
N ARG A 119 39.05 -26.25 17.45
CA ARG A 119 39.68 -24.91 17.42
C ARG A 119 39.03 -23.93 16.45
N GLN A 120 38.33 -24.43 15.43
CA GLN A 120 37.62 -23.61 14.44
C GLN A 120 36.21 -23.25 14.91
N PHE A 121 35.73 -23.82 16.04
CA PHE A 121 34.41 -23.59 16.65
C PHE A 121 34.45 -22.56 17.80
N GLU A 122 35.51 -21.75 17.87
CA GLU A 122 35.56 -20.59 18.77
C GLU A 122 34.56 -19.50 18.32
N LYS A 123 34.07 -18.69 19.27
CA LYS A 123 33.26 -17.49 18.99
C LYS A 123 33.98 -16.69 17.89
N ASP A 124 33.26 -16.25 16.85
CA ASP A 124 33.75 -15.52 15.66
C ASP A 124 34.00 -16.36 14.39
N ARG A 125 33.87 -17.69 14.46
CA ARG A 125 34.03 -18.59 13.29
C ARG A 125 32.72 -19.25 12.85
N TYR A 126 31.61 -18.89 13.46
CA TYR A 126 30.28 -19.35 13.08
C TYR A 126 29.21 -18.29 13.34
N GLU A 127 28.12 -18.35 12.59
CA GLU A 127 27.02 -17.41 12.65
C GLU A 127 25.68 -18.16 12.61
N TRP A 128 24.81 -17.87 13.57
CA TRP A 128 23.45 -18.40 13.60
C TRP A 128 22.50 -17.47 12.86
N ASN A 129 21.71 -18.03 11.94
CA ASN A 129 20.61 -17.31 11.32
C ASN A 129 19.38 -17.40 12.22
N ASP A 130 19.32 -16.51 13.20
CA ASP A 130 18.26 -16.48 14.20
C ASP A 130 16.86 -16.36 13.59
N ASP A 131 16.71 -15.58 12.52
CA ASP A 131 15.44 -15.41 11.83
C ASP A 131 14.95 -16.71 11.19
N LEU A 132 15.82 -17.45 10.51
CA LEU A 132 15.46 -18.72 9.89
C LEU A 132 15.18 -19.78 10.94
N MET A 133 15.99 -19.81 12.00
CA MET A 133 15.79 -20.69 13.15
C MET A 133 14.43 -20.43 13.83
N LEU A 134 14.02 -19.16 13.97
CA LEU A 134 12.69 -18.77 14.43
C LEU A 134 11.58 -19.21 13.46
N ALA A 135 11.81 -19.00 12.15
CA ALA A 135 10.89 -19.38 11.07
C ALA A 135 10.71 -20.90 10.91
N ASP A 136 11.68 -21.71 11.32
CA ASP A 136 11.59 -23.18 11.32
C ASP A 136 11.33 -23.81 12.70
N SER A 137 11.41 -23.04 13.78
CA SER A 137 11.34 -23.54 15.16
C SER A 137 12.44 -24.55 15.45
N ILE A 138 13.68 -24.13 15.19
CA ILE A 138 14.88 -24.90 15.44
C ILE A 138 15.72 -24.15 16.47
N GLY A 139 16.19 -24.85 17.50
CA GLY A 139 17.06 -24.29 18.53
C GLY A 139 16.32 -23.71 19.75
N ASP A 140 17.10 -23.39 20.77
CA ASP A 140 16.64 -22.79 22.01
C ASP A 140 16.09 -21.36 21.78
N GLY A 141 14.93 -21.06 22.37
CA GLY A 141 14.22 -19.79 22.21
C GLY A 141 13.19 -19.74 21.06
N ALA A 142 13.41 -20.46 19.96
CA ALA A 142 12.55 -20.40 18.78
C ALA A 142 11.12 -20.94 19.01
N HIS A 143 11.00 -22.00 19.81
CA HIS A 143 9.70 -22.56 20.22
C HIS A 143 8.89 -21.61 21.09
N LEU A 144 9.55 -20.89 22.00
CA LEU A 144 8.90 -19.93 22.89
C LEU A 144 8.38 -18.72 22.12
N PHE A 145 9.12 -18.23 21.14
CA PHE A 145 8.69 -17.13 20.28
C PHE A 145 7.45 -17.50 19.45
N ARG A 146 7.48 -18.65 18.76
CA ARG A 146 6.31 -19.15 18.00
C ARG A 146 5.11 -19.41 18.89
N LEU A 147 5.32 -19.95 20.09
CA LEU A 147 4.26 -20.16 21.07
C LEU A 147 3.65 -18.81 21.52
N ARG A 148 4.43 -17.75 21.67
CA ARG A 148 3.94 -16.40 22.02
C ARG A 148 3.07 -15.81 20.91
N ILE A 149 3.54 -15.84 19.66
CA ILE A 149 2.77 -15.38 18.49
C ILE A 149 1.46 -16.17 18.36
N PHE A 150 1.54 -17.50 18.47
CA PHE A 150 0.37 -18.36 18.47
C PHE A 150 -0.59 -18.04 19.62
N CYS A 151 -0.10 -17.81 20.84
CA CYS A 151 -0.93 -17.44 21.99
C CYS A 151 -1.67 -16.11 21.79
N ILE A 152 -0.99 -15.08 21.25
CA ILE A 152 -1.60 -13.77 20.96
C ILE A 152 -2.72 -13.94 19.93
N PHE A 153 -2.43 -14.62 18.82
CA PHE A 153 -3.41 -14.93 17.79
C PHE A 153 -4.55 -15.81 18.32
N PHE A 154 -4.26 -16.76 19.21
CA PHE A 154 -5.23 -17.66 19.81
C PHE A 154 -6.19 -16.93 20.76
N ILE A 155 -5.69 -16.03 21.62
CA ILE A 155 -6.52 -15.17 22.47
C ILE A 155 -7.47 -14.36 21.60
N PHE A 156 -6.97 -13.78 20.52
CA PHE A 156 -7.77 -13.06 19.55
C PHE A 156 -8.84 -13.94 18.90
N ALA A 157 -8.46 -15.12 18.40
CA ALA A 157 -9.38 -16.09 17.79
C ALA A 157 -10.48 -16.53 18.78
N VAL A 158 -10.18 -16.67 20.07
CA VAL A 158 -11.17 -17.02 21.11
C VAL A 158 -12.16 -15.88 21.36
N VAL A 159 -11.68 -14.62 21.44
CA VAL A 159 -12.56 -13.45 21.60
C VAL A 159 -13.48 -13.30 20.38
N MET A 160 -12.93 -13.46 19.18
CA MET A 160 -13.72 -13.44 17.95
C MET A 160 -14.74 -14.58 17.92
N ALA A 161 -14.33 -15.79 18.26
CA ALA A 161 -15.22 -16.93 18.23
C ALA A 161 -16.32 -16.85 19.29
N PHE A 162 -16.07 -16.17 20.43
CA PHE A 162 -17.11 -15.83 21.40
C PHE A 162 -18.14 -14.85 20.83
N SER A 163 -17.73 -13.85 20.04
CA SER A 163 -18.66 -12.93 19.39
C SER A 163 -19.53 -13.66 18.36
N LEU A 164 -18.92 -14.55 17.56
CA LEU A 164 -19.61 -15.36 16.56
C LEU A 164 -20.56 -16.39 17.19
N ARG A 165 -20.24 -16.90 18.38
CA ARG A 165 -21.15 -17.76 19.17
C ARG A 165 -22.46 -17.04 19.49
N LEU A 166 -22.45 -15.73 19.78
CA LEU A 166 -23.67 -14.98 20.11
C LEU A 166 -24.66 -14.96 18.92
N ILE A 167 -24.15 -14.98 17.68
CA ILE A 167 -24.96 -15.09 16.46
C ILE A 167 -25.63 -16.47 16.40
N ILE A 168 -24.88 -17.54 16.70
CA ILE A 168 -25.37 -18.91 16.73
C ILE A 168 -26.42 -19.09 17.85
N ASP A 169 -26.17 -18.53 19.04
CA ASP A 169 -27.10 -18.52 20.18
C ASP A 169 -28.44 -17.89 19.80
N THR A 170 -28.40 -16.80 19.06
CA THR A 170 -29.60 -16.11 18.58
C THR A 170 -30.38 -17.01 17.61
N ALA A 171 -29.70 -17.69 16.68
CA ALA A 171 -30.35 -18.60 15.74
C ALA A 171 -30.99 -19.83 16.43
N PHE A 172 -30.32 -20.44 17.41
CA PHE A 172 -30.90 -21.56 18.17
C PHE A 172 -32.02 -21.12 19.11
N GLU A 173 -31.93 -19.93 19.70
CA GLU A 173 -33.00 -19.40 20.55
C GLU A 173 -34.28 -19.14 19.74
N VAL A 174 -34.16 -18.58 18.53
CA VAL A 174 -35.29 -18.38 17.63
C VAL A 174 -35.90 -19.72 17.20
N SER A 175 -35.08 -20.68 16.75
CA SER A 175 -35.60 -21.98 16.31
C SER A 175 -36.22 -22.79 17.44
N SER A 176 -35.67 -22.71 18.66
CA SER A 176 -36.13 -23.53 19.79
C SER A 176 -37.35 -22.96 20.51
N LYS A 177 -37.56 -21.63 20.48
CA LYS A 177 -38.71 -20.97 21.12
C LYS A 177 -40.06 -21.44 20.54
N GLU A 178 -40.11 -21.72 19.25
CA GLU A 178 -41.32 -22.27 18.62
C GLU A 178 -41.62 -23.71 19.05
N ARG A 179 -40.58 -24.48 19.43
CA ARG A 179 -40.72 -25.88 19.88
C ARG A 179 -40.87 -26.02 21.39
N GLU A 180 -40.85 -24.91 22.12
CA GLU A 180 -40.94 -24.89 23.58
C GLU A 180 -42.18 -25.62 24.11
N ARG A 181 -43.33 -25.40 23.46
CA ARG A 181 -44.58 -26.12 23.76
C ARG A 181 -44.46 -27.62 23.53
N HIS A 182 -43.86 -28.03 22.41
CA HIS A 182 -43.67 -29.45 22.09
C HIS A 182 -42.74 -30.14 23.08
N TYR A 183 -41.69 -29.45 23.53
CA TYR A 183 -40.80 -29.92 24.58
C TYR A 183 -41.51 -30.06 25.93
N GLY A 184 -42.37 -29.10 26.29
CA GLY A 184 -43.24 -29.20 27.48
C GLY A 184 -44.21 -30.39 27.44
N VAL A 185 -44.82 -30.64 26.27
CA VAL A 185 -45.67 -31.83 26.06
C VAL A 185 -44.86 -33.11 26.20
N LEU A 186 -43.67 -33.19 25.59
CA LEU A 186 -42.79 -34.35 25.71
C LEU A 186 -42.44 -34.64 27.17
N GLN A 187 -42.08 -33.61 27.95
CA GLN A 187 -41.79 -33.72 29.38
C GLN A 187 -43.00 -34.21 30.18
N SER A 188 -44.20 -33.75 29.83
CA SER A 188 -45.44 -34.17 30.50
C SER A 188 -45.81 -35.62 30.19
N VAL A 189 -45.43 -36.11 29.01
CA VAL A 189 -45.59 -37.52 28.60
C VAL A 189 -44.51 -38.43 29.24
N GLY A 190 -43.45 -37.86 29.83
CA GLY A 190 -42.42 -38.59 30.58
C GLY A 190 -41.00 -38.48 30.02
N ALA A 191 -40.74 -37.61 29.02
CA ALA A 191 -39.39 -37.35 28.56
C ALA A 191 -38.57 -36.62 29.64
N THR A 192 -37.34 -37.08 29.90
CA THR A 192 -36.48 -36.43 30.90
C THR A 192 -35.94 -35.09 30.37
N PRO A 193 -35.63 -34.11 31.26
CA PRO A 193 -34.96 -32.88 30.86
C PRO A 193 -33.69 -33.10 30.04
N GLU A 194 -32.88 -34.09 30.43
CA GLU A 194 -31.66 -34.46 29.71
C GLU A 194 -31.95 -34.94 28.28
N GLN A 195 -33.04 -35.69 28.06
CA GLN A 195 -33.45 -36.12 26.73
C GLN A 195 -33.80 -34.93 25.82
N ILE A 196 -34.39 -33.86 26.37
CA ILE A 196 -34.71 -32.65 25.58
C ILE A 196 -33.46 -31.88 25.20
N VAL A 197 -32.54 -31.68 26.15
CA VAL A 197 -31.24 -31.05 25.85
C VAL A 197 -30.50 -31.86 24.80
N ARG A 198 -30.53 -33.19 24.90
CA ARG A 198 -29.90 -34.11 23.93
C ARG A 198 -30.53 -34.05 22.55
N ILE A 199 -31.86 -33.87 22.44
CA ILE A 199 -32.52 -33.68 21.15
C ILE A 199 -32.03 -32.41 20.46
N ILE A 200 -32.00 -31.29 21.20
CA ILE A 200 -31.59 -29.98 20.66
C ILE A 200 -30.10 -29.98 20.27
N THR A 201 -29.24 -30.58 21.09
CA THR A 201 -27.82 -30.71 20.74
C THR A 201 -27.60 -31.63 19.54
N LEU A 202 -28.30 -32.76 19.44
CA LEU A 202 -28.24 -33.64 18.26
C LEU A 202 -28.78 -32.97 16.99
N GLU A 203 -29.77 -32.09 17.11
CA GLU A 203 -30.24 -31.25 16.01
C GLU A 203 -29.11 -30.31 15.54
N GLY A 204 -28.52 -29.54 16.46
CA GLY A 204 -27.41 -28.63 16.13
C GLY A 204 -26.21 -29.35 15.51
N MET A 205 -25.79 -30.48 16.10
CA MET A 205 -24.67 -31.28 15.57
C MET A 205 -24.93 -31.84 14.18
N ARG A 206 -26.19 -32.08 13.80
CA ARG A 206 -26.53 -32.48 12.43
C ARG A 206 -26.55 -31.33 11.45
N LEU A 207 -26.95 -30.14 11.89
CA LEU A 207 -26.85 -28.96 11.05
C LEU A 207 -25.39 -28.64 10.72
N CYS A 208 -24.44 -28.93 11.63
CA CYS A 208 -23.00 -28.83 11.34
C CYS A 208 -22.54 -29.66 10.14
N VAL A 209 -23.15 -30.82 9.89
CA VAL A 209 -22.79 -31.69 8.75
C VAL A 209 -22.91 -30.96 7.41
N VAL A 210 -23.83 -30.00 7.31
CA VAL A 210 -24.00 -29.16 6.11
C VAL A 210 -23.33 -27.78 6.31
N ALA A 211 -23.50 -27.17 7.47
CA ALA A 211 -23.05 -25.80 7.71
C ALA A 211 -21.53 -25.64 7.78
N VAL A 212 -20.81 -26.58 8.40
CA VAL A 212 -19.36 -26.49 8.55
C VAL A 212 -18.66 -26.63 7.19
N PRO A 213 -18.96 -27.63 6.33
CA PRO A 213 -18.39 -27.68 4.99
C PRO A 213 -18.68 -26.44 4.15
N LEU A 214 -19.93 -25.93 4.18
CA LEU A 214 -20.29 -24.69 3.48
C LEU A 214 -19.49 -23.49 4.00
N GLY A 215 -19.32 -23.39 5.32
CA GLY A 215 -18.54 -22.34 5.95
C GLY A 215 -17.05 -22.42 5.59
N LEU A 216 -16.44 -23.60 5.63
CA LEU A 216 -15.05 -23.80 5.23
C LEU A 216 -14.83 -23.40 3.76
N VAL A 217 -15.71 -23.86 2.85
CA VAL A 217 -15.63 -23.52 1.42
C VAL A 217 -15.82 -22.03 1.19
N ALA A 218 -16.83 -21.41 1.80
CA ALA A 218 -17.05 -19.98 1.69
C ALA A 218 -15.85 -19.19 2.25
N GLY A 219 -15.29 -19.61 3.38
CA GLY A 219 -14.10 -19.01 3.98
C GLY A 219 -12.86 -19.14 3.09
N MET A 220 -12.65 -20.30 2.45
CA MET A 220 -11.58 -20.49 1.47
C MET A 220 -11.76 -19.59 0.23
N VAL A 221 -12.97 -19.52 -0.33
CA VAL A 221 -13.27 -18.66 -1.49
C VAL A 221 -13.05 -17.19 -1.14
N LEU A 222 -13.50 -16.75 0.04
CA LEU A 222 -13.26 -15.38 0.52
C LEU A 222 -11.77 -15.12 0.76
N ALA A 223 -11.05 -16.05 1.37
CA ALA A 223 -9.60 -15.94 1.59
C ALA A 223 -8.81 -15.93 0.27
N TYR A 224 -9.21 -16.74 -0.71
CA TYR A 224 -8.60 -16.78 -2.04
C TYR A 224 -8.94 -15.53 -2.86
N GLY A 225 -10.18 -15.05 -2.80
CA GLY A 225 -10.59 -13.79 -3.41
C GLY A 225 -9.82 -12.61 -2.82
N MET A 226 -9.62 -12.60 -1.49
CA MET A 226 -8.75 -11.64 -0.79
C MET A 226 -7.30 -11.77 -1.24
N TYR A 227 -6.75 -12.98 -1.29
CA TYR A 227 -5.41 -13.24 -1.79
C TYR A 227 -5.22 -12.67 -3.19
N ASN A 228 -6.14 -12.94 -4.13
CA ASN A 228 -6.09 -12.38 -5.48
C ASN A 228 -6.28 -10.87 -5.53
N ALA A 229 -7.11 -10.29 -4.65
CA ALA A 229 -7.24 -8.83 -4.54
C ALA A 229 -5.95 -8.18 -4.04
N LEU A 230 -5.20 -8.85 -3.16
CA LEU A 230 -3.85 -8.44 -2.76
C LEU A 230 -2.89 -8.56 -3.96
N LEU A 231 -2.88 -9.69 -4.68
CA LEU A 231 -2.05 -9.84 -5.88
C LEU A 231 -2.34 -8.76 -6.94
N ALA A 232 -3.62 -8.47 -7.20
CA ALA A 232 -4.08 -7.47 -8.16
C ALA A 232 -3.89 -6.01 -7.70
N ALA A 233 -3.47 -5.80 -6.46
CA ALA A 233 -2.99 -4.53 -5.94
C ALA A 233 -1.46 -4.37 -6.11
N GLY A 234 -0.80 -5.25 -6.89
CA GLY A 234 0.65 -5.20 -7.17
C GLY A 234 1.52 -5.88 -6.10
N ILE A 235 0.93 -6.28 -4.97
CA ILE A 235 1.62 -6.72 -3.75
C ILE A 235 2.43 -8.02 -3.94
N ALA A 236 2.22 -8.80 -5.00
CA ALA A 236 2.85 -10.11 -5.18
C ALA A 236 4.15 -10.10 -5.99
N GLU A 237 4.23 -9.23 -7.00
CA GLU A 237 5.49 -8.89 -7.69
C GLU A 237 6.45 -8.18 -6.73
N LEU A 238 5.88 -7.71 -5.62
CA LEU A 238 6.48 -6.94 -4.56
C LEU A 238 7.15 -7.74 -3.43
N PHE A 239 7.30 -9.06 -3.54
CA PHE A 239 7.83 -9.85 -2.42
C PHE A 239 9.28 -10.31 -2.54
N GLN A 240 10.01 -10.11 -3.66
CA GLN A 240 11.43 -10.50 -3.70
C GLN A 240 12.27 -10.16 -4.94
N GLY A 241 11.96 -9.17 -5.79
CA GLY A 241 12.76 -8.92 -7.02
C GLY A 241 12.83 -10.11 -8.00
N MET A 242 12.16 -11.22 -7.69
CA MET A 242 12.05 -12.40 -8.52
C MET A 242 10.79 -12.28 -9.36
N THR A 243 10.98 -12.43 -10.66
CA THR A 243 10.02 -12.34 -11.77
C THR A 243 8.79 -13.27 -11.70
N ASN A 244 8.47 -13.89 -10.56
CA ASN A 244 7.36 -14.85 -10.40
C ASN A 244 6.67 -14.79 -9.02
N ALA A 245 5.94 -13.70 -8.78
CA ALA A 245 5.04 -13.45 -7.66
C ALA A 245 4.15 -14.62 -7.19
N GLN A 246 3.59 -15.37 -8.14
CA GLN A 246 2.72 -16.53 -7.84
C GLN A 246 3.47 -17.69 -7.16
N LEU A 247 4.80 -17.72 -7.26
CA LEU A 247 5.64 -18.79 -6.70
C LEU A 247 6.04 -18.52 -5.24
N SER A 248 6.19 -17.25 -4.84
CA SER A 248 6.75 -16.85 -3.53
C SER A 248 5.70 -16.60 -2.44
N LEU A 249 4.49 -16.19 -2.82
CA LEU A 249 3.31 -16.15 -1.96
C LEU A 249 2.34 -17.28 -2.33
N PRO A 250 2.69 -18.57 -2.22
CA PRO A 250 1.73 -19.60 -2.56
C PRO A 250 0.56 -19.49 -1.58
N PHE A 251 -0.64 -19.20 -2.10
CA PHE A 251 -1.86 -19.31 -1.32
C PHE A 251 -1.92 -20.73 -0.78
N SER A 252 -1.63 -20.85 0.50
CA SER A 252 -1.40 -22.13 1.14
C SER A 252 -2.57 -22.38 2.07
N ILE A 253 -3.25 -23.48 1.78
CA ILE A 253 -4.29 -24.00 2.64
C ILE A 253 -3.61 -25.01 3.54
N ASP A 254 -3.26 -24.61 4.76
CA ASP A 254 -2.84 -25.58 5.78
C ASP A 254 -4.08 -26.37 6.25
N PRO A 255 -4.15 -27.70 6.00
CA PRO A 255 -5.26 -28.51 6.45
C PRO A 255 -5.47 -28.46 7.97
N LYS A 256 -4.41 -28.25 8.76
CA LYS A 256 -4.50 -28.11 10.22
C LYS A 256 -5.34 -26.89 10.60
N MET A 257 -5.18 -25.78 9.89
CA MET A 257 -5.94 -24.56 10.11
C MET A 257 -7.43 -24.74 9.78
N LEU A 258 -7.75 -25.50 8.72
CA LEU A 258 -9.13 -25.87 8.41
C LEU A 258 -9.75 -26.78 9.49
N LEU A 259 -8.99 -27.75 10.00
CA LEU A 259 -9.43 -28.63 11.08
C LEU A 259 -9.69 -27.85 12.37
N ILE A 260 -8.81 -26.90 12.72
CA ILE A 260 -9.00 -26.01 13.85
C ILE A 260 -10.27 -25.16 13.66
N ALA A 261 -10.45 -24.52 12.49
CA ALA A 261 -11.66 -23.75 12.18
C ALA A 261 -12.95 -24.59 12.29
N ALA A 262 -12.93 -25.82 11.77
CA ALA A 262 -14.04 -26.76 11.86
C ALA A 262 -14.34 -27.16 13.31
N ALA A 263 -13.30 -27.48 14.10
CA ALA A 263 -13.42 -27.82 15.51
C ALA A 263 -14.04 -26.66 16.31
N PHE A 264 -13.58 -25.42 16.09
CA PHE A 264 -14.17 -24.23 16.68
C PHE A 264 -15.65 -24.07 16.33
N GLY A 265 -16.01 -24.24 15.06
CA GLY A 265 -17.40 -24.21 14.61
C GLY A 265 -18.27 -25.23 15.34
N ILE A 266 -17.81 -26.48 15.43
CA ILE A 266 -18.54 -27.56 16.09
C ILE A 266 -18.68 -27.32 17.60
N VAL A 267 -17.59 -26.93 18.27
CA VAL A 267 -17.58 -26.63 19.70
C VAL A 267 -18.55 -25.50 20.03
N TRP A 268 -18.58 -24.43 19.24
CA TRP A 268 -19.50 -23.32 19.50
C TRP A 268 -20.95 -23.65 19.20
N VAL A 269 -21.23 -24.44 18.16
CA VAL A 269 -22.58 -24.97 17.94
C VAL A 269 -23.04 -25.85 19.10
N PHE A 270 -22.17 -26.72 19.60
CA PHE A 270 -22.47 -27.56 20.75
C PHE A 270 -22.78 -26.72 21.98
N LEU A 271 -21.90 -25.77 22.35
CA LEU A 271 -22.08 -24.91 23.50
C LEU A 271 -23.32 -24.02 23.38
N SER A 272 -23.66 -23.62 22.17
CA SER A 272 -24.86 -22.84 21.87
C SER A 272 -26.14 -23.67 22.02
N ALA A 273 -26.23 -24.80 21.31
CA ALA A 273 -27.38 -25.70 21.37
C ALA A 273 -27.61 -26.25 22.78
N TYR A 274 -26.53 -26.59 23.49
CA TYR A 274 -26.59 -27.02 24.89
C TYR A 274 -27.08 -25.88 25.80
N GLY A 275 -26.54 -24.67 25.64
CA GLY A 275 -26.95 -23.49 26.38
C GLY A 275 -28.43 -23.15 26.17
N VAL A 276 -28.95 -23.30 24.95
CA VAL A 276 -30.37 -23.14 24.64
C VAL A 276 -31.21 -24.25 25.27
N GLY A 277 -30.81 -25.51 25.12
CA GLY A 277 -31.50 -26.65 25.72
C GLY A 277 -31.63 -26.52 27.24
N MET A 278 -30.54 -26.17 27.93
CA MET A 278 -30.52 -25.93 29.37
C MET A 278 -31.48 -24.82 29.81
N ARG A 279 -31.69 -23.79 28.98
CA ARG A 279 -32.64 -22.71 29.26
C ARG A 279 -34.08 -23.17 29.16
N ILE A 280 -34.39 -24.02 28.19
CA ILE A 280 -35.74 -24.53 27.94
C ILE A 280 -36.18 -25.45 29.07
N ILE A 281 -35.31 -26.37 29.52
CA ILE A 281 -35.68 -27.34 30.54
C ILE A 281 -35.84 -26.76 31.95
N LYS A 282 -35.34 -25.53 32.18
CA LYS A 282 -35.56 -24.80 33.44
C LYS A 282 -37.01 -24.31 33.60
N LYS A 283 -37.79 -24.28 32.52
CA LYS A 283 -39.21 -23.94 32.58
C LYS A 283 -40.04 -25.19 32.94
N PRO A 284 -40.97 -25.10 33.89
CA PRO A 284 -41.90 -26.18 34.20
C PRO A 284 -42.69 -26.64 32.96
N PRO A 285 -42.93 -27.94 32.76
CA PRO A 285 -43.63 -28.46 31.58
C PRO A 285 -45.01 -27.83 31.36
N MET A 286 -45.75 -27.61 32.46
CA MET A 286 -47.07 -26.97 32.41
C MET A 286 -47.00 -25.49 32.02
N GLU A 287 -45.93 -24.78 32.37
CA GLU A 287 -45.70 -23.40 31.97
C GLU A 287 -45.35 -23.30 30.48
N ALA A 288 -44.61 -24.27 29.94
CA ALA A 288 -44.31 -24.35 28.51
C ALA A 288 -45.54 -24.75 27.66
N ILE A 289 -46.48 -25.53 28.21
CA ILE A 289 -47.70 -25.97 27.51
C ILE A 289 -48.79 -24.91 27.52
N VAL A 290 -49.01 -24.28 28.67
CA VAL A 290 -50.04 -23.26 28.86
C VAL A 290 -49.45 -21.93 28.42
N THR A 291 -49.84 -21.45 27.25
CA THR A 291 -49.52 -20.11 26.75
C THR A 291 -50.27 -19.07 27.60
N ARG A 292 -49.88 -18.87 28.86
CA ARG A 292 -50.24 -17.66 29.59
C ARG A 292 -49.36 -16.55 29.04
N ALA A 293 -49.98 -15.45 28.64
CA ALA A 293 -49.26 -14.20 28.41
C ALA A 293 -48.33 -13.97 29.61
N ASP A 294 -47.03 -13.81 29.34
CA ASP A 294 -46.02 -13.56 30.37
C ASP A 294 -46.59 -12.63 31.44
N GLU A 295 -46.50 -12.99 32.73
CA GLU A 295 -46.90 -12.08 33.80
C GLU A 295 -46.21 -10.72 33.57
N VAL A 296 -47.01 -9.69 33.31
CA VAL A 296 -46.51 -8.34 33.05
C VAL A 296 -45.89 -7.82 34.35
N LYS A 297 -44.59 -8.05 34.53
CA LYS A 297 -43.84 -7.49 35.65
C LYS A 297 -44.01 -5.97 35.62
N LYS A 298 -44.56 -5.39 36.69
CA LYS A 298 -44.73 -3.93 36.82
C LYS A 298 -43.35 -3.25 36.67
N VAL A 299 -43.18 -2.49 35.58
CA VAL A 299 -41.96 -1.69 35.31
C VAL A 299 -42.20 -0.25 35.83
N ARG A 300 -41.15 0.43 36.35
CA ARG A 300 -41.21 1.82 36.84
C ARG A 300 -41.87 2.77 35.82
N LYS A 301 -42.65 3.74 36.31
CA LYS A 301 -43.49 4.65 35.49
C LYS A 301 -42.70 5.63 34.62
N HIS A 302 -41.52 6.09 35.06
CA HIS A 302 -40.72 7.14 34.40
C HIS A 302 -39.39 6.59 33.87
N THR A 303 -39.07 6.91 32.61
CA THR A 303 -37.83 6.53 31.93
C THR A 303 -37.27 7.73 31.17
N LEU A 304 -35.94 7.80 31.01
CA LEU A 304 -35.27 8.88 30.27
C LEU A 304 -35.82 9.01 28.84
N SER A 305 -36.08 7.89 28.17
CA SER A 305 -36.70 7.91 26.83
C SER A 305 -38.15 8.39 26.84
N GLY A 306 -38.90 8.13 27.92
CA GLY A 306 -40.24 8.72 28.09
C GLY A 306 -40.21 10.22 28.35
N LEU A 307 -39.12 10.75 28.92
CA LEU A 307 -38.89 12.18 29.10
C LEU A 307 -38.48 12.86 27.78
N LEU A 308 -37.59 12.23 27.01
CA LEU A 308 -37.08 12.78 25.73
C LEU A 308 -38.05 12.61 24.56
N PHE A 309 -38.80 11.51 24.50
CA PHE A 309 -39.63 11.13 23.35
C PHE A 309 -41.10 10.83 23.69
N GLY A 310 -41.57 11.32 24.85
CA GLY A 310 -42.97 11.22 25.26
C GLY A 310 -43.51 9.79 25.38
N ILE A 311 -44.73 9.57 24.90
CA ILE A 311 -45.45 8.29 25.06
C ILE A 311 -44.75 7.16 24.28
N SER A 312 -44.36 7.39 23.02
CA SER A 312 -43.64 6.40 22.21
C SER A 312 -42.33 5.96 22.88
N GLY A 313 -41.58 6.91 23.47
CA GLY A 313 -40.36 6.59 24.20
C GLY A 313 -40.59 5.83 25.52
N SER A 314 -41.69 6.13 26.21
CA SER A 314 -42.09 5.42 27.42
C SER A 314 -42.46 3.96 27.11
N ILE A 315 -43.17 3.73 26.00
CA ILE A 315 -43.53 2.37 25.53
C ILE A 315 -42.27 1.62 25.07
N ALA A 316 -41.41 2.24 24.26
CA ALA A 316 -40.15 1.64 23.81
C ALA A 316 -39.26 1.22 24.99
N SER A 317 -39.06 2.09 25.98
CA SER A 317 -38.24 1.76 27.16
C SER A 317 -38.83 0.65 28.03
N ARG A 318 -40.18 0.59 28.14
CA ARG A 318 -40.86 -0.50 28.84
C ARG A 318 -40.66 -1.82 28.11
N ASN A 319 -40.66 -1.81 26.79
CA ASN A 319 -40.46 -3.01 25.98
C ASN A 319 -39.05 -3.60 26.13
N ALA A 320 -38.02 -2.76 25.99
CA ALA A 320 -36.63 -3.16 26.25
C ALA A 320 -36.45 -3.78 27.66
N ARG A 321 -37.10 -3.19 28.68
CA ARG A 321 -37.05 -3.64 30.08
C ARG A 321 -37.94 -4.85 30.39
N ARG A 322 -38.93 -5.16 29.56
CA ARG A 322 -39.71 -6.41 29.65
C ARG A 322 -38.86 -7.59 29.16
N GLN A 323 -38.10 -7.40 28.08
CA GLN A 323 -37.22 -8.42 27.50
C GLN A 323 -35.75 -8.24 27.91
N LYS A 324 -35.47 -8.04 29.21
CA LYS A 324 -34.13 -7.67 29.72
C LYS A 324 -33.00 -8.56 29.20
N LYS A 325 -33.20 -9.88 29.23
CA LYS A 325 -32.19 -10.85 28.81
C LYS A 325 -31.80 -10.65 27.35
N ARG A 326 -32.80 -10.49 26.50
CA ARG A 326 -32.62 -10.25 25.08
C ARG A 326 -31.98 -8.90 24.81
N PHE A 327 -32.41 -7.86 25.53
CA PHE A 327 -31.80 -6.55 25.45
C PHE A 327 -30.31 -6.59 25.79
N VAL A 328 -29.94 -7.25 26.90
CA VAL A 328 -28.54 -7.41 27.31
C VAL A 328 -27.72 -8.17 26.26
N ILE A 329 -28.22 -9.29 25.72
CA ILE A 329 -27.49 -10.06 24.69
C ILE A 329 -27.26 -9.21 23.42
N THR A 330 -28.29 -8.45 23.00
CA THR A 330 -28.22 -7.57 21.82
C THR A 330 -27.17 -6.48 22.01
N VAL A 331 -27.26 -5.78 23.14
CA VAL A 331 -26.33 -4.70 23.48
C VAL A 331 -24.91 -5.24 23.61
N LEU A 332 -24.70 -6.36 24.29
CA LEU A 332 -23.38 -6.99 24.43
C LEU A 332 -22.78 -7.34 23.06
N THR A 333 -23.58 -7.91 22.15
CA THR A 333 -23.07 -8.30 20.82
C THR A 333 -22.70 -7.08 20.00
N LEU A 334 -23.55 -6.04 19.99
CA LEU A 334 -23.24 -4.77 19.33
C LEU A 334 -22.02 -4.09 19.95
N THR A 335 -21.89 -4.09 21.28
CA THR A 335 -20.74 -3.53 21.97
C THR A 335 -19.45 -4.21 21.54
N ILE A 336 -19.43 -5.55 21.52
CA ILE A 336 -18.25 -6.30 21.07
C ILE A 336 -17.93 -5.94 19.62
N SER A 337 -18.91 -5.92 18.71
CA SER A 337 -18.66 -5.61 17.29
C SER A 337 -18.17 -4.17 17.06
N ILE A 338 -18.79 -3.18 17.71
CA ILE A 338 -18.41 -1.76 17.59
C ILE A 338 -17.03 -1.53 18.21
N THR A 339 -16.76 -2.11 19.38
CA THR A 339 -15.43 -2.04 20.02
C THR A 339 -14.37 -2.72 19.17
N MET A 340 -14.63 -3.92 18.62
CA MET A 340 -13.67 -4.60 17.75
C MET A 340 -13.37 -3.77 16.51
N PHE A 341 -14.39 -3.24 15.82
CA PHE A 341 -14.20 -2.36 14.66
C PHE A 341 -13.32 -1.14 15.00
N ALA A 342 -13.61 -0.47 16.11
CA ALA A 342 -12.84 0.71 16.53
C ALA A 342 -11.40 0.36 16.91
N LEU A 343 -11.19 -0.70 17.70
CA LEU A 343 -9.86 -1.12 18.13
C LEU A 343 -9.00 -1.62 16.97
N PHE A 344 -9.52 -2.46 16.08
CA PHE A 344 -8.75 -3.00 14.96
C PHE A 344 -8.21 -1.89 14.08
N SER A 345 -9.10 -0.97 13.71
CA SER A 345 -8.73 0.16 12.89
C SER A 345 -7.66 1.02 13.59
N THR A 346 -7.77 1.22 14.93
CA THR A 346 -6.82 2.09 15.66
C THR A 346 -5.49 1.38 15.87
N MET A 347 -5.51 0.09 16.15
CA MET A 347 -4.28 -0.69 16.25
C MET A 347 -3.51 -0.70 14.93
N THR A 348 -4.18 -0.82 13.78
CA THR A 348 -3.50 -0.72 12.48
C THR A 348 -2.82 0.63 12.28
N GLU A 349 -3.51 1.71 12.59
CA GLU A 349 -2.97 3.06 12.47
C GLU A 349 -1.83 3.31 13.45
N THR A 350 -1.93 2.81 14.68
CA THR A 350 -0.81 2.87 15.65
C THR A 350 0.37 2.04 15.16
N ILE A 351 0.16 0.78 14.76
CA ILE A 351 1.24 -0.10 14.25
C ILE A 351 1.96 0.59 13.09
N GLU A 352 1.21 1.19 12.18
CA GLU A 352 1.78 1.92 11.06
C GLU A 352 2.59 3.14 11.50
N ARG A 353 2.05 3.99 12.37
CA ARG A 353 2.80 5.15 12.91
C ARG A 353 4.06 4.70 13.65
N THR A 354 3.97 3.63 14.45
CA THR A 354 5.07 3.04 15.19
C THR A 354 6.13 2.48 14.26
N THR A 355 5.73 1.73 13.23
CA THR A 355 6.67 1.13 12.28
C THR A 355 7.30 2.20 11.39
N ASN A 356 6.53 3.18 10.89
CA ASN A 356 7.11 4.32 10.18
C ASN A 356 8.10 5.09 11.08
N GLY A 357 7.75 5.28 12.36
CA GLY A 357 8.65 5.85 13.36
C GLY A 357 9.93 5.03 13.59
N PHE A 358 9.83 3.70 13.63
CA PHE A 358 10.98 2.78 13.73
C PHE A 358 11.89 2.91 12.51
N MET A 359 11.30 2.92 11.32
CA MET A 359 12.02 3.06 10.05
C MET A 359 12.73 4.41 9.91
N THR A 360 12.22 5.46 10.55
CA THR A 360 12.87 6.79 10.55
C THR A 360 13.88 6.97 11.69
N ALA A 361 13.78 6.21 12.78
CA ALA A 361 14.59 6.42 13.99
C ALA A 361 15.87 5.56 14.06
N GLY A 362 15.92 4.42 13.38
CA GLY A 362 17.05 3.47 13.44
C GLY A 362 17.83 3.29 12.14
N MET A 363 17.44 4.00 11.08
CA MET A 363 18.07 3.91 9.77
C MET A 363 18.73 5.25 9.46
N ASP A 364 19.98 5.21 9.00
CA ASP A 364 20.59 6.37 8.36
C ASP A 364 19.61 6.94 7.32
N ASP A 365 19.58 8.26 7.18
CA ASP A 365 18.82 8.95 6.13
C ASP A 365 19.23 8.51 4.70
N ALA A 366 20.31 7.73 4.57
CA ALA A 366 20.72 7.06 3.35
C ALA A 366 19.82 5.84 3.05
N ASP A 367 19.52 5.64 1.78
CA ASP A 367 18.71 4.51 1.31
C ASP A 367 19.57 3.23 1.17
N PHE A 368 20.89 3.37 0.96
CA PHE A 368 21.84 2.29 0.80
C PHE A 368 23.16 2.59 1.51
N MET A 369 23.82 1.53 1.99
CA MET A 369 25.19 1.54 2.47
C MET A 369 25.96 0.42 1.77
N VAL A 370 27.00 0.78 1.01
CA VAL A 370 27.79 -0.13 0.18
C VAL A 370 29.23 -0.12 0.63
N GLY A 371 29.77 -1.30 0.93
CA GLY A 371 31.19 -1.52 1.09
C GLY A 371 31.90 -1.58 -0.26
N LEU A 372 32.90 -0.71 -0.45
CA LEU A 372 33.84 -0.73 -1.57
C LEU A 372 35.24 -1.07 -1.05
N THR A 373 35.82 -2.16 -1.53
CA THR A 373 37.22 -2.52 -1.26
C THR A 373 37.94 -2.87 -2.57
N GLU A 374 39.26 -2.63 -2.60
CA GLU A 374 40.13 -2.89 -3.76
C GLU A 374 40.11 -4.38 -4.20
N ASP A 375 39.85 -5.30 -3.27
CA ASP A 375 39.76 -6.75 -3.51
C ASP A 375 38.39 -7.22 -4.05
N GLN A 376 37.34 -6.41 -3.90
CA GLN A 376 35.95 -6.73 -4.28
C GLN A 376 35.55 -6.10 -5.62
N ALA A 377 36.43 -5.30 -6.22
CA ALA A 377 36.18 -4.61 -7.47
C ALA A 377 36.82 -5.33 -8.66
N LYS A 378 36.21 -5.15 -9.83
CA LYS A 378 36.54 -5.75 -11.15
C LYS A 378 37.84 -5.20 -11.74
N GLY A 379 38.87 -5.01 -10.91
CA GLY A 379 40.13 -4.34 -11.25
C GLY A 379 40.07 -2.80 -11.27
N ILE A 380 39.06 -2.20 -10.64
CA ILE A 380 38.89 -0.73 -10.53
C ILE A 380 39.15 -0.27 -9.09
N THR A 381 39.66 0.95 -8.91
CA THR A 381 39.94 1.49 -7.56
C THR A 381 38.64 1.89 -6.85
N TYR A 382 38.65 2.05 -5.51
CA TYR A 382 37.45 2.57 -4.80
C TYR A 382 37.07 3.99 -5.29
N GLU A 383 38.04 4.76 -5.78
CA GLU A 383 37.86 6.09 -6.36
C GLU A 383 37.11 6.01 -7.70
N ASP A 384 37.43 5.03 -8.53
CA ASP A 384 36.71 4.74 -9.76
C ASP A 384 35.28 4.24 -9.47
N GLY A 385 35.10 3.36 -8.49
CA GLY A 385 33.77 2.89 -8.07
C GLY A 385 32.90 4.02 -7.50
N LEU A 386 33.47 4.91 -6.69
CA LEU A 386 32.78 6.11 -6.20
C LEU A 386 32.43 7.06 -7.34
N ARG A 387 33.32 7.20 -8.32
CA ARG A 387 33.09 8.00 -9.52
C ARG A 387 31.96 7.41 -10.35
N GLU A 388 31.91 6.09 -10.56
CA GLU A 388 30.78 5.43 -11.23
C GLU A 388 29.45 5.62 -10.49
N ILE A 389 29.42 5.49 -9.15
CA ILE A 389 28.22 5.77 -8.34
C ILE A 389 27.77 7.22 -8.50
N THR A 390 28.72 8.16 -8.52
CA THR A 390 28.43 9.60 -8.68
C THR A 390 27.95 9.92 -10.09
N ASP A 391 28.63 9.39 -11.11
CA ASP A 391 28.35 9.59 -12.53
C ASP A 391 27.06 8.90 -12.97
N SER A 392 26.60 7.87 -12.23
CA SER A 392 25.33 7.19 -12.51
C SER A 392 24.12 8.13 -12.47
N GLY A 393 24.23 9.26 -11.76
CA GLY A 393 23.12 10.18 -11.55
C GLY A 393 21.93 9.59 -10.77
N MET A 394 21.96 8.31 -10.40
CA MET A 394 20.86 7.62 -9.73
C MET A 394 20.80 7.90 -8.22
N PHE A 395 21.90 8.39 -7.64
CA PHE A 395 22.05 8.54 -6.20
C PHE A 395 22.30 10.01 -5.80
N ARG A 396 21.90 10.36 -4.58
CA ARG A 396 22.06 11.69 -3.95
C ARG A 396 22.52 11.54 -2.51
N ASN A 397 22.94 12.64 -1.89
CA ASN A 397 23.45 12.67 -0.52
C ASN A 397 24.59 11.64 -0.31
N ILE A 398 25.48 11.52 -1.29
CA ILE A 398 26.53 10.50 -1.32
C ILE A 398 27.55 10.83 -0.24
N GLY A 399 27.51 10.05 0.83
CA GLY A 399 28.49 10.00 1.88
C GLY A 399 29.56 8.99 1.60
N VAL A 400 30.79 9.39 1.92
CA VAL A 400 31.93 8.49 1.87
C VAL A 400 32.53 8.47 3.26
N ASN A 401 32.58 7.27 3.82
CA ASN A 401 33.31 6.98 5.05
C ASN A 401 34.48 6.07 4.69
N ILE A 402 35.70 6.52 4.99
CA ILE A 402 36.89 5.70 4.83
C ILE A 402 37.37 5.29 6.21
N LEU A 403 37.38 3.98 6.47
CA LEU A 403 37.74 3.37 7.75
C LEU A 403 39.13 2.74 7.65
N GLN A 404 39.99 3.07 8.62
CA GLN A 404 41.31 2.47 8.76
C GLN A 404 41.64 2.05 10.20
N GLN A 405 42.24 0.87 10.35
CA GLN A 405 42.70 0.36 11.65
C GLN A 405 44.08 0.90 12.02
N VAL A 406 44.22 1.40 13.25
CA VAL A 406 45.48 1.93 13.82
C VAL A 406 45.76 1.27 15.17
N LYS A 407 47.02 0.90 15.47
CA LYS A 407 47.39 0.29 16.75
C LYS A 407 48.28 1.20 17.57
N ARG A 408 48.13 1.17 18.90
CA ARG A 408 48.98 1.94 19.80
C ARG A 408 50.17 1.10 20.29
N PRO A 409 51.41 1.62 20.34
CA PRO A 409 52.60 0.84 20.70
C PRO A 409 52.58 0.21 22.10
N ASP A 410 51.89 0.83 23.06
CA ASP A 410 51.87 0.45 24.48
C ASP A 410 50.58 -0.28 24.91
N ALA A 411 49.66 -0.55 23.97
CA ALA A 411 48.38 -1.21 24.24
C ALA A 411 48.06 -2.29 23.20
N GLU A 412 47.48 -3.43 23.61
CA GLU A 412 47.01 -4.50 22.71
C GLU A 412 45.85 -4.09 21.76
N ARG A 413 45.56 -2.79 21.61
CA ARG A 413 44.27 -2.28 21.14
C ARG A 413 44.34 -1.59 19.78
N THR A 414 43.23 -1.68 19.05
CA THR A 414 43.02 -1.12 17.71
C THR A 414 42.03 0.05 17.79
N TYR A 415 42.37 1.18 17.18
CA TYR A 415 41.51 2.33 16.97
C TYR A 415 41.09 2.40 15.50
N TYR A 416 39.94 3.03 15.23
CA TYR A 416 39.50 3.30 13.87
C TYR A 416 39.64 4.79 13.56
N VAL A 417 40.31 5.08 12.45
CA VAL A 417 40.37 6.40 11.86
C VAL A 417 39.30 6.47 10.78
N GLU A 418 38.40 7.43 10.92
CA GLU A 418 37.30 7.70 9.99
C GLU A 418 37.58 9.01 9.24
N TYR A 419 37.47 8.93 7.92
CA TYR A 419 37.44 10.10 7.06
C TYR A 419 36.03 10.28 6.48
N LEU A 420 35.45 11.45 6.74
CA LEU A 420 34.13 11.83 6.26
C LEU A 420 34.24 12.97 5.24
N ASN A 421 33.40 12.96 4.22
CA ASN A 421 33.21 14.13 3.37
C ASN A 421 32.47 15.26 4.13
N LYS A 422 32.49 16.48 3.57
CA LYS A 422 31.92 17.68 4.21
C LYS A 422 30.49 17.46 4.69
N GLU A 423 29.66 16.96 3.78
CA GLU A 423 28.23 16.77 3.98
C GLU A 423 27.94 15.83 5.16
N TRP A 424 28.66 14.70 5.24
CA TRP A 424 28.47 13.74 6.32
C TRP A 424 29.09 14.20 7.64
N PHE A 425 30.24 14.88 7.60
CA PHE A 425 30.80 15.49 8.81
C PHE A 425 29.84 16.51 9.43
N GLU A 426 29.28 17.43 8.63
CA GLU A 426 28.30 18.41 9.10
C GLU A 426 27.02 17.74 9.59
N LYS A 427 26.58 16.66 8.95
CA LYS A 427 25.37 15.92 9.32
C LYS A 427 25.48 15.21 10.68
N TYR A 428 26.58 14.47 10.91
CA TYR A 428 26.73 13.66 12.13
C TYR A 428 27.37 14.43 13.30
N TYR A 429 28.27 15.37 12.99
CA TYR A 429 29.07 16.07 14.00
C TYR A 429 28.91 17.59 13.95
N GLY A 430 28.23 18.19 12.97
CA GLY A 430 28.26 19.63 12.74
C GLY A 430 27.91 20.50 13.97
N GLU A 431 26.85 20.18 14.70
CA GLU A 431 26.47 20.93 15.91
C GLU A 431 27.26 20.53 17.16
N SER A 432 27.85 19.33 17.17
CA SER A 432 28.50 18.72 18.33
C SER A 432 30.03 18.71 18.27
N SER A 433 30.61 19.06 17.12
CA SER A 433 32.04 19.07 16.85
C SER A 433 32.69 20.35 17.40
N PRO A 434 33.89 20.23 18.02
CA PRO A 434 34.66 21.39 18.48
C PRO A 434 35.34 22.18 17.34
N VAL A 435 35.38 21.65 16.11
CA VAL A 435 36.00 22.28 14.93
C VAL A 435 35.09 22.16 13.70
N SER A 436 35.15 23.13 12.79
CA SER A 436 34.42 23.06 11.51
C SER A 436 35.07 22.06 10.55
N TYR A 437 34.34 21.63 9.52
CA TYR A 437 34.91 20.75 8.49
C TYR A 437 36.11 21.38 7.78
N GLU A 438 36.02 22.67 7.45
CA GLU A 438 37.12 23.40 6.80
C GLU A 438 38.35 23.48 7.69
N GLU A 439 38.16 23.65 9.01
CA GLU A 439 39.25 23.65 9.98
C GLU A 439 39.87 22.24 10.12
N LEU A 440 39.04 21.20 10.17
CA LEU A 440 39.46 19.81 10.17
C LEU A 440 40.33 19.52 8.93
N VAL A 441 39.84 19.79 7.72
CA VAL A 441 40.58 19.57 6.47
C VAL A 441 41.86 20.39 6.42
N ARG A 442 41.82 21.69 6.79
CA ARG A 442 42.99 22.57 6.78
C ARG A 442 44.11 22.07 7.69
N THR A 443 43.76 21.42 8.80
CA THR A 443 44.72 20.87 9.76
C THR A 443 45.14 19.44 9.46
N GLY A 444 44.62 18.80 8.40
CA GLY A 444 44.84 17.37 8.15
C GLY A 444 44.16 16.49 9.20
N GLY A 445 43.07 16.99 9.79
CA GLY A 445 42.29 16.35 10.83
C GLY A 445 41.42 15.19 10.34
N TYR A 446 41.14 14.26 11.24
CA TYR A 446 40.28 13.09 11.06
C TYR A 446 39.47 12.83 12.33
N VAL A 447 38.46 11.97 12.19
CA VAL A 447 37.64 11.50 13.31
C VAL A 447 38.26 10.21 13.82
N LEU A 448 38.71 10.20 15.08
CA LEU A 448 39.21 9.00 15.74
C LEU A 448 38.07 8.39 16.55
N ASN A 449 37.56 7.27 16.07
CA ASN A 449 36.52 6.53 16.74
C ASN A 449 37.15 5.48 17.67
N SER A 450 37.02 5.69 18.99
CA SER A 450 37.52 4.76 20.00
C SER A 450 36.53 3.67 20.37
N ALA A 451 35.31 3.68 19.80
CA ALA A 451 34.22 2.87 20.29
C ALA A 451 34.08 1.55 19.51
N ALA A 452 34.84 0.54 19.96
CA ALA A 452 34.41 -0.84 19.77
C ALA A 452 33.29 -1.14 20.79
N MET A 453 32.24 -1.88 20.38
CA MET A 453 31.01 -2.15 21.15
C MET A 453 31.22 -2.72 22.58
N ASP A 454 32.42 -3.14 22.95
CA ASP A 454 32.70 -3.91 24.18
C ASP A 454 33.29 -3.12 25.38
N TYR A 455 33.58 -1.80 25.28
CA TYR A 455 34.39 -1.12 26.31
C TYR A 455 33.94 0.30 26.73
N PRO A 456 33.00 0.44 27.70
CA PRO A 456 32.44 1.73 28.16
C PRO A 456 33.39 2.61 28.98
N GLU A 457 34.56 2.12 29.37
CA GLU A 457 35.46 2.77 30.35
C GLU A 457 36.20 4.02 29.81
N PHE A 458 36.03 4.36 28.53
CA PHE A 458 36.83 5.37 27.83
C PHE A 458 36.14 6.72 27.60
N SER A 459 34.89 6.90 28.03
CA SER A 459 34.19 8.19 27.88
C SER A 459 34.75 9.30 28.79
N GLU A 460 35.51 8.96 29.82
CA GLU A 460 36.14 9.91 30.75
C GLU A 460 37.67 9.84 30.66
N GLY A 461 38.31 10.84 30.05
CA GLY A 461 39.72 11.15 30.39
C GLY A 461 40.76 11.28 29.28
N VAL A 462 40.41 11.30 27.99
CA VAL A 462 41.39 11.71 26.95
C VAL A 462 41.46 13.24 26.93
N SER A 463 42.36 13.77 27.77
CA SER A 463 42.61 15.19 27.98
C SER A 463 44.12 15.43 27.83
N GLY A 464 44.57 15.65 26.60
CA GLY A 464 45.96 15.97 26.29
C GLY A 464 46.08 16.48 24.86
N ASP A 465 46.99 17.43 24.63
CA ASP A 465 47.14 18.10 23.33
C ASP A 465 47.65 17.15 22.23
N THR A 466 48.33 16.05 22.60
CA THR A 466 48.90 15.07 21.64
C THR A 466 48.82 13.60 22.10
N MET A 467 48.72 12.66 21.16
CA MET A 467 48.68 11.20 21.34
C MET A 467 49.61 10.49 20.33
N GLU A 468 50.39 9.49 20.76
CA GLU A 468 51.28 8.72 19.87
C GLU A 468 50.58 7.43 19.38
N ILE A 469 50.62 7.15 18.08
CA ILE A 469 50.08 5.94 17.44
C ILE A 469 51.14 5.27 16.57
N ASN A 470 51.07 3.95 16.39
CA ASN A 470 51.94 3.24 15.46
C ASN A 470 51.12 2.73 14.28
N THR A 471 51.66 2.91 13.09
CA THR A 471 51.18 2.20 11.91
C THR A 471 52.25 1.30 11.40
N THR A 472 51.87 0.08 11.07
CA THR A 472 52.73 -0.77 10.26
C THR A 472 52.72 -0.21 8.84
N ARG A 473 53.86 -0.22 8.15
CA ARG A 473 54.04 -0.12 6.70
C ARG A 473 54.55 -1.46 6.21
N ILE A 474 53.83 -2.09 5.31
CA ILE A 474 54.23 -3.33 4.67
C ILE A 474 54.86 -2.93 3.34
N MET A 475 56.08 -3.38 3.06
CA MET A 475 56.81 -3.10 1.83
C MET A 475 57.08 -4.40 1.09
N PHE A 476 56.97 -4.38 -0.23
CA PHE A 476 57.25 -5.55 -1.08
C PHE A 476 58.53 -5.30 -1.89
N PRO A 477 59.69 -5.88 -1.48
CA PRO A 477 60.94 -5.70 -2.21
C PRO A 477 60.82 -6.29 -3.61
N SER A 478 61.05 -5.47 -4.64
CA SER A 478 60.86 -5.86 -6.04
C SER A 478 61.78 -6.99 -6.51
N ASP A 479 62.88 -7.23 -5.81
CA ASP A 479 63.81 -8.35 -6.01
C ASP A 479 63.29 -9.69 -5.45
N LYS A 480 62.23 -9.66 -4.62
CA LYS A 480 61.56 -10.83 -4.06
C LYS A 480 60.25 -11.17 -4.76
N LEU A 481 59.87 -10.39 -5.78
CA LEU A 481 58.62 -10.51 -6.53
C LEU A 481 58.84 -11.24 -7.86
N SER A 482 57.93 -12.15 -8.24
CA SER A 482 57.85 -12.78 -9.56
C SER A 482 56.43 -12.70 -10.12
N ASP A 483 56.31 -12.69 -11.45
CA ASP A 483 55.02 -12.56 -12.16
C ASP A 483 54.03 -13.73 -11.88
N ASP A 484 54.52 -14.83 -11.30
CA ASP A 484 53.75 -16.05 -11.05
C ASP A 484 53.40 -16.27 -9.56
N MET A 485 53.68 -15.29 -8.69
CA MET A 485 53.49 -15.44 -7.24
C MET A 485 52.02 -15.48 -6.82
N THR A 486 51.70 -16.37 -5.88
CA THR A 486 50.39 -16.38 -5.23
C THR A 486 50.28 -15.26 -4.20
N ARG A 487 49.06 -14.76 -3.91
CA ARG A 487 48.81 -13.70 -2.91
C ARG A 487 49.44 -13.99 -1.54
N LYS A 488 49.54 -15.27 -1.16
CA LYS A 488 50.17 -15.72 0.08
C LYS A 488 51.70 -15.61 0.05
N GLU A 489 52.33 -15.95 -1.07
CA GLU A 489 53.78 -15.79 -1.27
C GLU A 489 54.14 -14.30 -1.37
N TYR A 490 53.28 -13.50 -2.01
CA TYR A 490 53.37 -12.05 -2.08
C TYR A 490 53.41 -11.46 -0.66
N LEU A 491 52.42 -11.78 0.18
CA LEU A 491 52.35 -11.34 1.59
C LEU A 491 53.51 -11.87 2.46
N GLN A 492 54.06 -13.05 2.17
CA GLN A 492 55.22 -13.59 2.89
C GLN A 492 56.55 -12.95 2.49
N ALA A 493 56.66 -12.44 1.27
CA ALA A 493 57.81 -11.68 0.79
C ALA A 493 57.85 -10.25 1.36
N SER A 494 56.76 -9.82 2.01
CA SER A 494 56.62 -8.48 2.56
C SER A 494 57.48 -8.23 3.81
N GLU A 495 58.10 -7.06 3.86
CA GLU A 495 58.80 -6.55 5.03
C GLU A 495 57.89 -5.59 5.78
N LYS A 496 57.86 -5.68 7.11
CA LYS A 496 57.02 -4.82 7.96
C LYS A 496 57.89 -3.82 8.70
N GLU A 497 57.61 -2.54 8.51
CA GLU A 497 58.20 -1.42 9.23
C GLU A 497 57.13 -0.80 10.14
N GLU A 498 57.42 -0.56 11.42
CA GLU A 498 56.52 0.20 12.29
C GLU A 498 56.92 1.67 12.27
N ILE A 499 55.97 2.54 11.94
CA ILE A 499 56.13 3.98 11.89
C ILE A 499 55.29 4.58 13.01
N ALA A 500 55.93 5.27 13.95
CA ALA A 500 55.27 6.02 15.00
C ALA A 500 54.83 7.40 14.48
N HIS A 501 53.63 7.81 14.83
CA HIS A 501 53.05 9.12 14.51
C HIS A 501 52.53 9.80 15.76
N THR A 502 52.61 11.13 15.79
CA THR A 502 51.96 11.94 16.82
C THR A 502 50.69 12.57 16.26
N ILE A 503 49.59 12.45 16.99
CA ILE A 503 48.28 13.02 16.71
C ILE A 503 48.09 14.21 17.64
N THR A 504 47.69 15.37 17.13
CA THR A 504 47.22 16.49 17.95
C THR A 504 45.72 16.36 18.17
N VAL A 505 45.22 16.30 19.41
CA VAL A 505 43.77 16.23 19.69
C VAL A 505 43.18 17.63 19.62
N LEU A 506 42.30 17.86 18.65
CA LEU A 506 41.63 19.14 18.40
C LEU A 506 40.39 19.33 19.31
N GLY A 507 39.79 18.23 19.79
CA GLY A 507 38.76 18.24 20.83
C GLY A 507 37.91 16.97 20.87
N THR A 508 36.83 16.98 21.66
CA THR A 508 35.87 15.87 21.78
C THR A 508 34.47 16.30 21.32
N ALA A 509 33.84 15.51 20.45
CA ALA A 509 32.46 15.72 20.02
C ALA A 509 31.47 15.02 20.98
N LYS A 510 30.31 15.65 21.26
CA LYS A 510 29.23 15.03 22.05
C LYS A 510 28.34 14.14 21.17
N GLU A 511 27.90 13.02 21.74
CA GLU A 511 27.01 12.03 21.10
C GLU A 511 25.86 12.67 20.30
N ASN A 512 25.75 12.33 19.01
CA ASN A 512 24.49 12.28 18.30
C ASN A 512 24.29 10.85 17.81
N ALA A 513 23.27 10.19 18.37
CA ALA A 513 23.03 8.77 18.21
C ALA A 513 22.48 8.48 16.80
N VAL A 514 23.30 7.94 15.89
CA VAL A 514 22.82 7.07 14.79
C VAL A 514 23.85 6.01 14.38
N LEU A 515 25.16 6.26 14.43
CA LEU A 515 26.16 5.23 14.12
C LEU A 515 26.62 4.51 15.39
N THR A 516 25.95 3.39 15.69
CA THR A 516 26.45 2.25 16.48
C THR A 516 27.66 2.52 17.39
N SER A 517 27.49 3.21 18.52
CA SER A 517 28.39 3.08 19.68
C SER A 517 28.04 4.01 20.85
N THR A 518 28.27 3.52 22.06
CA THR A 518 28.34 4.32 23.30
C THR A 518 29.80 4.71 23.55
N GLY A 519 30.19 5.97 23.32
CA GLY A 519 31.56 6.44 23.55
C GLY A 519 31.86 7.88 23.11
N SER A 520 32.94 8.48 23.64
CA SER A 520 33.41 9.82 23.25
C SER A 520 34.18 9.75 21.93
N VAL A 521 33.80 10.57 20.94
CA VAL A 521 34.51 10.66 19.65
C VAL A 521 35.61 11.73 19.74
N LEU A 522 36.85 11.35 19.43
CA LEU A 522 37.99 12.25 19.43
C LEU A 522 38.18 12.85 18.03
N VAL A 523 38.40 14.15 17.95
CA VAL A 523 38.75 14.84 16.70
C VAL A 523 40.22 15.22 16.79
N GLY A 524 41.06 14.79 15.85
CA GLY A 524 42.51 15.00 15.92
C GLY A 524 43.18 15.19 14.56
N ALA A 525 44.37 15.79 14.52
CA ALA A 525 45.19 16.03 13.34
C ALA A 525 46.49 15.21 13.37
N LEU A 526 46.83 14.58 12.24
CA LEU A 526 48.10 13.84 12.05
C LEU A 526 49.14 14.81 11.47
N ASP A 527 50.33 14.86 12.06
CA ASP A 527 51.35 15.86 11.74
C ASP A 527 51.83 15.86 10.27
N THR A 528 51.55 14.82 9.47
CA THR A 528 51.96 14.76 8.07
C THR A 528 50.97 13.98 7.20
N TYR A 529 49.77 14.50 6.97
CA TYR A 529 48.78 13.90 6.05
C TYR A 529 49.37 13.56 4.66
N GLN A 530 50.26 14.39 4.10
CA GLN A 530 50.90 14.05 2.82
C GLN A 530 51.91 12.90 2.93
N ASP A 531 52.69 12.81 4.01
CA ASP A 531 53.65 11.72 4.19
C ASP A 531 52.94 10.40 4.53
N VAL A 532 51.82 10.47 5.24
CA VAL A 532 50.93 9.34 5.55
C VAL A 532 50.20 8.87 4.28
N LYS A 533 49.68 9.79 3.46
CA LYS A 533 49.02 9.48 2.18
C LYS A 533 49.96 8.80 1.18
N GLU A 534 51.20 9.23 1.07
CA GLU A 534 52.16 8.60 0.15
C GLU A 534 52.78 7.31 0.71
N ALA A 535 52.84 7.13 2.03
CA ALA A 535 53.37 5.92 2.66
C ALA A 535 52.34 4.80 2.89
N TRP A 536 51.03 5.10 2.98
CA TRP A 536 49.98 4.15 3.41
C TRP A 536 49.09 3.59 2.31
N TYR A 537 48.91 4.27 1.18
CA TYR A 537 47.94 3.85 0.15
C TYR A 537 48.50 2.79 -0.81
N GLY A 538 49.74 2.33 -0.60
CA GLY A 538 50.39 1.38 -1.50
C GLY A 538 50.05 -0.09 -1.25
N ASP A 539 49.66 -0.49 -0.03
CA ASP A 539 49.69 -1.91 0.39
C ASP A 539 48.66 -2.33 1.46
N TYR A 540 47.62 -1.51 1.74
CA TYR A 540 46.60 -1.78 2.77
C TYR A 540 45.18 -1.89 2.20
N THR A 541 44.38 -2.82 2.73
CA THR A 541 42.95 -2.91 2.44
C THR A 541 42.23 -1.72 3.10
N ILE A 542 41.91 -0.71 2.30
CA ILE A 542 41.04 0.39 2.70
C ILE A 542 39.60 -0.13 2.69
N PHE A 543 38.90 0.02 3.81
CA PHE A 543 37.46 -0.21 3.88
C PHE A 543 36.76 1.12 3.65
N THR A 544 36.28 1.33 2.42
CA THR A 544 35.46 2.47 2.09
C THR A 544 34.00 2.05 2.17
N THR A 545 33.20 2.74 2.97
CA THR A 545 31.76 2.57 2.95
C THR A 545 31.11 3.80 2.37
N CYS A 546 30.35 3.61 1.31
CA CYS A 546 29.57 4.66 0.67
C CYS A 546 28.13 4.56 1.13
N ALA A 547 27.60 5.63 1.70
CA ALA A 547 26.20 5.71 2.06
C ALA A 547 25.50 6.71 1.14
N PHE A 548 24.41 6.33 0.52
CA PHE A 548 23.75 7.19 -0.46
C PHE A 548 22.25 6.97 -0.48
N SER A 549 21.51 8.01 -0.82
CA SER A 549 20.07 7.96 -1.02
C SER A 549 19.78 7.77 -2.50
N TYR A 550 18.77 6.99 -2.85
CA TYR A 550 18.33 6.94 -4.24
C TYR A 550 17.63 8.25 -4.59
N ARG A 551 17.80 8.70 -5.83
CA ARG A 551 17.04 9.81 -6.41
C ARG A 551 15.65 9.32 -6.81
N SER A 552 14.84 8.91 -5.85
CA SER A 552 13.40 8.71 -6.05
C SER A 552 12.61 9.91 -5.56
N GLU A 553 11.47 10.13 -6.22
CA GLU A 553 10.51 11.23 -6.03
C GLU A 553 9.58 11.06 -4.81
N ASN A 554 10.03 10.31 -3.79
CA ASN A 554 9.35 9.94 -2.53
C ASN A 554 8.53 8.64 -2.55
N ASP A 555 8.51 7.88 -3.65
CA ASP A 555 7.73 6.65 -3.76
C ASP A 555 8.58 5.39 -3.94
N TYR A 556 8.78 4.68 -2.82
CA TYR A 556 9.50 3.42 -2.78
C TYR A 556 8.73 2.35 -3.56
N ASN A 557 9.25 1.92 -4.72
CA ASN A 557 8.59 0.96 -5.61
C ASN A 557 9.57 -0.13 -6.13
N THR A 558 9.01 -1.17 -6.76
CA THR A 558 9.77 -2.35 -7.21
C THR A 558 10.61 -2.08 -8.46
N GLU A 559 10.19 -1.15 -9.30
CA GLU A 559 10.89 -0.84 -10.54
C GLU A 559 12.19 -0.09 -10.26
N ASP A 560 12.11 0.94 -9.41
CA ASP A 560 13.26 1.71 -8.94
C ASP A 560 14.27 0.83 -8.18
N TYR A 561 13.77 0.01 -7.25
CA TYR A 561 14.64 -0.91 -6.52
C TYR A 561 15.38 -1.87 -7.46
N LYS A 562 14.68 -2.39 -8.48
CA LYS A 562 15.28 -3.26 -9.48
C LYS A 562 16.33 -2.53 -10.32
N LYS A 563 16.04 -1.31 -10.79
CA LYS A 563 16.99 -0.46 -11.52
C LYS A 563 18.28 -0.27 -10.72
N ILE A 564 18.15 -0.01 -9.41
CA ILE A 564 19.30 0.16 -8.51
C ILE A 564 20.14 -1.11 -8.39
N ILE A 565 19.50 -2.25 -8.14
CA ILE A 565 20.19 -3.53 -7.98
C ILE A 565 20.81 -4.00 -9.31
N ASP A 566 20.10 -3.86 -10.42
CA ASP A 566 20.61 -4.18 -11.77
C ASP A 566 21.83 -3.32 -12.09
N TRP A 567 21.79 -2.01 -11.79
CA TRP A 567 22.94 -1.13 -11.94
C TRP A 567 24.15 -1.61 -11.13
N PHE A 568 23.98 -1.94 -9.84
CA PHE A 568 25.07 -2.47 -9.01
C PHE A 568 25.65 -3.76 -9.58
N ASN A 569 24.80 -4.68 -10.05
CA ASN A 569 25.22 -5.96 -10.62
C ASN A 569 25.94 -5.81 -11.98
N GLU A 570 25.56 -4.82 -12.78
CA GLU A 570 26.15 -4.56 -14.10
C GLU A 570 27.51 -3.86 -14.00
N HIS A 571 27.66 -2.97 -13.03
CA HIS A 571 28.83 -2.08 -12.93
C HIS A 571 29.88 -2.59 -11.93
N ILE A 572 29.48 -3.30 -10.86
CA ILE A 572 30.40 -3.70 -9.79
C ILE A 572 30.31 -5.22 -9.53
N ASP A 573 31.44 -5.93 -9.63
CA ASP A 573 31.50 -7.40 -9.61
C ASP A 573 31.06 -8.06 -8.30
N THR A 574 31.41 -7.45 -7.16
CA THR A 574 31.06 -7.94 -5.82
C THR A 574 30.74 -6.76 -4.92
N VAL A 575 29.52 -6.24 -5.03
CA VAL A 575 28.97 -5.25 -4.10
C VAL A 575 28.47 -5.97 -2.84
N SER A 576 29.01 -5.64 -1.67
CA SER A 576 28.35 -5.95 -0.41
C SER A 576 27.51 -4.74 0.01
N ILE A 577 26.20 -4.87 -0.13
CA ILE A 577 25.25 -3.90 0.44
C ILE A 577 25.12 -4.26 1.93
N ASP A 578 25.72 -3.44 2.79
CA ASP A 578 25.74 -3.68 4.24
C ASP A 578 24.40 -3.28 4.89
N LEU A 579 23.73 -2.25 4.34
CA LEU A 579 22.36 -1.83 4.73
C LEU A 579 21.55 -1.39 3.50
N ASP A 580 20.36 -1.98 3.33
CA ASP A 580 19.39 -1.66 2.28
C ASP A 580 18.10 -1.06 2.89
N ASN A 581 18.18 0.22 3.24
CA ASN A 581 17.07 0.95 3.82
C ASN A 581 15.96 1.20 2.79
N TYR A 582 16.28 1.31 1.49
CA TYR A 582 15.29 1.42 0.41
C TYR A 582 14.40 0.19 0.36
N GLY A 583 15.00 -1.00 0.26
CA GLY A 583 14.31 -2.28 0.25
C GLY A 583 13.51 -2.50 1.53
N THR A 584 14.04 -2.08 2.69
CA THR A 584 13.33 -2.22 3.97
C THR A 584 12.14 -1.24 4.09
N ARG A 585 12.27 0.02 3.66
CA ARG A 585 11.20 1.04 3.66
C ARG A 585 10.08 0.67 2.68
N TRP A 586 10.45 0.22 1.49
CA TRP A 586 9.55 -0.38 0.51
C TRP A 586 8.78 -1.57 1.12
N THR A 587 9.50 -2.57 1.67
CA THR A 587 8.90 -3.77 2.28
C THR A 587 7.89 -3.38 3.36
N THR A 588 8.28 -2.43 4.22
CA THR A 588 7.46 -1.96 5.33
C THR A 588 6.18 -1.28 4.87
N ARG A 589 6.24 -0.32 3.92
CA ARG A 589 5.05 0.36 3.39
C ARG A 589 4.04 -0.64 2.84
N ASN A 590 4.52 -1.69 2.18
CA ASN A 590 3.66 -2.68 1.53
C ASN A 590 3.09 -3.74 2.47
N VAL A 591 3.86 -4.17 3.47
CA VAL A 591 3.34 -4.98 4.58
C VAL A 591 2.25 -4.20 5.31
N MET A 592 2.45 -2.90 5.56
CA MET A 592 1.44 -2.06 6.21
C MET A 592 0.18 -1.89 5.35
N SER A 593 0.31 -1.67 4.04
CA SER A 593 -0.82 -1.64 3.10
C SER A 593 -1.60 -2.97 3.08
N SER A 594 -0.91 -4.10 3.17
CA SER A 594 -1.54 -5.43 3.27
C SER A 594 -2.30 -5.62 4.57
N VAL A 595 -1.71 -5.21 5.70
CA VAL A 595 -2.35 -5.23 7.02
C VAL A 595 -3.59 -4.33 7.02
N ARG A 596 -3.52 -3.14 6.42
CA ARG A 596 -4.65 -2.20 6.24
C ARG A 596 -5.79 -2.84 5.46
N ALA A 597 -5.50 -3.47 4.32
CA ALA A 597 -6.50 -4.15 3.50
C ALA A 597 -7.16 -5.32 4.26
N GLY A 598 -6.36 -6.16 4.92
CA GLY A 598 -6.87 -7.28 5.73
C GLY A 598 -7.76 -6.83 6.88
N VAL A 599 -7.37 -5.75 7.57
CA VAL A 599 -8.16 -5.16 8.67
C VAL A 599 -9.43 -4.49 8.18
N LEU A 600 -9.40 -3.79 7.04
CA LEU A 600 -10.59 -3.21 6.41
C LEU A 600 -11.63 -4.30 6.08
N ILE A 601 -11.19 -5.42 5.49
CA ILE A 601 -12.07 -6.54 5.17
C ILE A 601 -12.65 -7.18 6.44
N LEU A 602 -11.79 -7.42 7.44
CA LEU A 602 -12.24 -7.94 8.73
C LEU A 602 -13.28 -7.02 9.37
N ASN A 603 -13.07 -5.72 9.29
CA ASN A 603 -13.99 -4.69 9.77
C ASN A 603 -15.32 -4.70 9.01
N VAL A 604 -15.29 -4.84 7.67
CA VAL A 604 -16.50 -5.00 6.85
C VAL A 604 -17.28 -6.25 7.28
N ILE A 605 -16.60 -7.36 7.53
CA ILE A 605 -17.22 -8.61 7.98
C ILE A 605 -17.83 -8.47 9.37
N ILE A 606 -17.09 -7.90 10.34
CA ILE A 606 -17.59 -7.65 11.70
C ILE A 606 -18.83 -6.75 11.62
N ALA A 607 -18.78 -5.70 10.79
CA ALA A 607 -19.91 -4.80 10.57
C ALA A 607 -21.11 -5.55 9.97
N LEU A 608 -20.92 -6.34 8.91
CA LEU A 608 -21.99 -7.13 8.29
C LEU A 608 -22.60 -8.13 9.27
N ALA A 609 -21.79 -8.84 10.04
CA ALA A 609 -22.25 -9.79 11.06
C ALA A 609 -23.05 -9.09 12.16
N ALA A 610 -22.58 -7.94 12.64
CA ALA A 610 -23.27 -7.11 13.63
C ALA A 610 -24.60 -6.59 13.11
N LEU A 611 -24.63 -6.11 11.87
CA LEU A 611 -25.84 -5.62 11.19
C LEU A 611 -26.85 -6.75 11.02
N ILE A 612 -26.45 -7.90 10.47
CA ILE A 612 -27.32 -9.08 10.33
C ILE A 612 -27.92 -9.47 11.68
N ASN A 613 -27.10 -9.51 12.73
CA ASN A 613 -27.58 -9.83 14.07
C ASN A 613 -28.58 -8.80 14.61
N LEU A 614 -28.26 -7.50 14.49
CA LEU A 614 -29.16 -6.40 14.85
C LEU A 614 -30.50 -6.51 14.13
N MET A 615 -30.47 -6.74 12.82
CA MET A 615 -31.66 -6.88 11.98
C MET A 615 -32.51 -8.07 12.42
N ASN A 616 -31.90 -9.23 12.67
CA ASN A 616 -32.59 -10.43 13.12
C ASN A 616 -33.28 -10.21 14.46
N ILE A 617 -32.63 -9.47 15.36
CA ILE A 617 -33.19 -9.12 16.66
C ILE A 617 -34.36 -8.16 16.50
N ILE A 618 -34.22 -7.07 15.74
CA ILE A 618 -35.33 -6.12 15.53
C ILE A 618 -36.53 -6.84 14.89
N SER A 619 -36.29 -7.59 13.82
CA SER A 619 -37.31 -8.34 13.07
C SER A 619 -38.06 -9.33 13.96
N THR A 620 -37.32 -10.16 14.70
CA THR A 620 -37.92 -11.13 15.63
C THR A 620 -38.66 -10.43 16.77
N GLY A 621 -38.24 -9.22 17.15
CA GLY A 621 -38.86 -8.47 18.24
C GLY A 621 -40.19 -7.87 17.88
N LEU A 622 -40.28 -7.28 16.68
CA LEU A 622 -41.53 -6.80 16.11
C LEU A 622 -42.49 -7.98 15.84
N ALA A 623 -41.98 -9.06 15.23
CA ALA A 623 -42.79 -10.24 14.94
C ALA A 623 -43.39 -10.91 16.19
N ASN A 624 -42.66 -10.95 17.30
CA ASN A 624 -43.16 -11.53 18.57
C ASN A 624 -44.18 -10.63 19.28
N ARG A 625 -44.25 -9.34 18.96
CA ARG A 625 -45.17 -8.37 19.59
C ARG A 625 -46.31 -7.96 18.69
N ARG A 626 -46.50 -8.67 17.57
CA ARG A 626 -47.46 -8.34 16.54
C ARG A 626 -48.87 -8.06 17.06
N SER A 627 -49.41 -8.97 17.89
CA SER A 627 -50.75 -8.83 18.47
C SER A 627 -50.85 -7.67 19.47
N GLU A 628 -49.77 -7.34 20.17
CA GLU A 628 -49.68 -6.17 21.05
C GLU A 628 -49.70 -4.88 20.22
N LEU A 629 -48.94 -4.80 19.12
CA LEU A 629 -48.92 -3.64 18.22
C LEU A 629 -50.27 -3.40 17.55
N ALA A 630 -50.91 -4.47 17.07
CA ALA A 630 -52.26 -4.40 16.50
C ALA A 630 -53.31 -3.94 17.53
N SER A 631 -53.17 -4.38 18.79
CA SER A 631 -54.02 -3.91 19.89
C SER A 631 -53.82 -2.41 20.17
N LEU A 632 -52.58 -1.91 20.10
CA LEU A 632 -52.28 -0.49 20.24
C LEU A 632 -52.87 0.35 19.10
N GLN A 633 -52.82 -0.15 17.86
CA GLN A 633 -53.50 0.47 16.71
C GLN A 633 -55.02 0.53 16.92
N CYS A 634 -55.64 -0.55 17.42
CA CYS A 634 -57.07 -0.54 17.79
C CYS A 634 -57.42 0.49 18.88
N ILE A 635 -56.51 0.74 19.82
CA ILE A 635 -56.70 1.73 20.90
C ILE A 635 -56.52 3.17 20.37
N GLY A 636 -55.99 3.34 19.15
CA GLY A 636 -55.88 4.64 18.47
C GLY A 636 -54.44 5.11 18.22
N MET A 637 -53.43 4.25 18.40
CA MET A 637 -52.04 4.57 18.04
C MET A 637 -51.90 4.63 16.51
N THR A 638 -51.31 5.72 16.00
CA THR A 638 -51.06 5.90 14.55
C THR A 638 -49.82 5.14 14.09
N ASP A 639 -49.73 4.82 12.79
CA ASP A 639 -48.57 4.13 12.21
C ASP A 639 -47.29 4.95 12.37
N ARG A 640 -47.37 6.28 12.25
CA ARG A 640 -46.24 7.18 12.54
C ARG A 640 -45.76 7.07 13.99
N GLN A 641 -46.67 6.88 14.95
CA GLN A 641 -46.29 6.70 16.36
C GLN A 641 -45.63 5.32 16.60
N LEU A 642 -46.00 4.30 15.82
CA LEU A 642 -45.38 2.97 15.83
C LEU A 642 -43.99 3.00 15.21
N ASP A 643 -43.83 3.65 14.06
CA ASP A 643 -42.53 3.88 13.42
C ASP A 643 -41.58 4.60 14.38
N HIS A 644 -42.06 5.69 14.99
CA HIS A 644 -41.28 6.46 15.96
C HIS A 644 -40.91 5.63 17.19
N MET A 645 -41.81 4.78 17.69
CA MET A 645 -41.51 3.86 18.79
C MET A 645 -40.41 2.86 18.41
N ALA A 646 -40.45 2.28 17.22
CA ALA A 646 -39.46 1.30 16.77
C ALA A 646 -38.07 1.94 16.50
N MET A 647 -38.04 3.17 15.99
CA MET A 647 -36.81 3.95 15.87
C MET A 647 -36.18 4.25 17.24
N ILE A 648 -36.97 4.64 18.24
CA ILE A 648 -36.46 4.87 19.60
C ILE A 648 -35.93 3.58 20.23
N GLU A 649 -36.57 2.44 19.96
CA GLU A 649 -36.10 1.14 20.43
C GLU A 649 -34.74 0.79 19.81
N SER A 650 -34.56 1.06 18.52
CA SER A 650 -33.26 0.93 17.82
C SER A 650 -32.20 1.86 18.44
N LEU A 651 -32.57 3.11 18.74
CA LEU A 651 -31.69 4.08 19.39
C LEU A 651 -31.24 3.62 20.78
N GLN A 652 -32.13 2.98 21.55
CA GLN A 652 -31.79 2.44 22.87
C GLN A 652 -30.77 1.30 22.79
N PHE A 653 -30.89 0.40 21.82
CA PHE A 653 -29.91 -0.67 21.62
C PHE A 653 -28.54 -0.09 21.24
N VAL A 654 -28.51 0.72 20.19
CA VAL A 654 -27.26 1.25 19.63
C VAL A 654 -26.59 2.25 20.57
N GLY A 655 -27.35 3.17 21.16
CA GLY A 655 -26.81 4.16 22.10
C GLY A 655 -26.23 3.54 23.38
N THR A 656 -26.90 2.51 23.93
CA THR A 656 -26.34 1.78 25.08
C THR A 656 -25.08 1.01 24.68
N ALA A 657 -25.10 0.38 23.50
CA ALA A 657 -23.95 -0.36 22.99
C ALA A 657 -22.75 0.56 22.73
N ALA A 658 -22.97 1.73 22.13
CA ALA A 658 -21.96 2.75 21.88
C ALA A 658 -21.31 3.23 23.17
N PHE A 659 -22.10 3.57 24.19
CA PHE A 659 -21.60 3.98 25.51
C PHE A 659 -20.71 2.92 26.16
N LEU A 660 -21.17 1.65 26.17
CA LEU A 660 -20.36 0.54 26.68
C LEU A 660 -19.11 0.30 25.82
N SER A 661 -19.20 0.54 24.51
CA SER A 661 -18.06 0.38 23.60
C SER A 661 -16.97 1.41 23.91
N VAL A 662 -17.35 2.66 24.16
CA VAL A 662 -16.43 3.73 24.60
C VAL A 662 -15.70 3.32 25.89
N LEU A 663 -16.45 2.85 26.91
CA LEU A 663 -15.85 2.41 28.17
C LEU A 663 -14.88 1.23 27.98
N LEU A 664 -15.26 0.26 27.15
CA LEU A 664 -14.44 -0.89 26.86
C LEU A 664 -13.19 -0.52 26.05
N CYS A 665 -13.30 0.40 25.09
CA CYS A 665 -12.14 0.93 24.35
C CYS A 665 -11.17 1.67 25.26
N ILE A 666 -11.66 2.51 26.19
CA ILE A 666 -10.81 3.17 27.20
C ILE A 666 -10.05 2.11 28.00
N LEU A 667 -10.76 1.13 28.55
CA LEU A 667 -10.13 0.08 29.37
C LEU A 667 -9.08 -0.71 28.59
N LEU A 668 -9.37 -1.07 27.34
CA LEU A 668 -8.47 -1.89 26.52
C LEU A 668 -7.25 -1.10 26.07
N ILE A 669 -7.41 0.14 25.60
CA ILE A 669 -6.30 0.97 25.10
C ILE A 669 -5.35 1.38 26.22
N PHE A 670 -5.88 2.03 27.28
CA PHE A 670 -5.05 2.45 28.41
C PHE A 670 -4.47 1.22 29.15
N GLY A 671 -5.23 0.12 29.21
CA GLY A 671 -4.77 -1.11 29.83
C GLY A 671 -3.65 -1.80 29.06
N SER A 672 -3.76 -1.90 27.73
CA SER A 672 -2.71 -2.50 26.89
C SER A 672 -1.45 -1.65 26.88
N GLU A 673 -1.58 -0.34 26.79
CA GLU A 673 -0.43 0.57 26.78
C GLU A 673 0.33 0.52 28.12
N ALA A 674 -0.37 0.59 29.25
CA ALA A 674 0.26 0.46 30.57
C ALA A 674 0.95 -0.89 30.77
N LEU A 675 0.37 -1.98 30.24
CA LEU A 675 0.96 -3.31 30.29
C LEU A 675 2.25 -3.38 29.44
N LEU A 676 2.23 -2.84 28.23
CA LEU A 676 3.37 -2.84 27.31
C LEU A 676 4.53 -2.01 27.88
N ILE A 677 4.25 -0.81 28.41
CA ILE A 677 5.26 0.02 29.08
C ILE A 677 5.89 -0.75 30.25
N LYS A 678 5.07 -1.44 31.04
CA LYS A 678 5.59 -2.26 32.14
C LYS A 678 6.46 -3.42 31.67
N LEU A 679 6.07 -4.10 30.58
CA LEU A 679 6.85 -5.19 29.99
C LEU A 679 8.21 -4.70 29.47
N ILE A 680 8.24 -3.54 28.82
CA ILE A 680 9.49 -2.92 28.35
C ILE A 680 10.39 -2.58 29.52
N ASN A 681 9.86 -1.94 30.55
CA ASN A 681 10.60 -1.62 31.76
C ASN A 681 11.16 -2.86 32.48
N MET A 682 10.55 -4.03 32.30
CA MET A 682 11.03 -5.30 32.86
C MET A 682 12.04 -6.02 31.96
N THR A 683 12.02 -5.78 30.64
CA THR A 683 12.83 -6.51 29.66
C THR A 683 14.15 -5.79 29.37
N PHE A 684 14.13 -4.45 29.31
CA PHE A 684 15.29 -3.61 28.97
C PHE A 684 15.89 -2.93 30.21
N VAL A 685 16.12 -3.69 31.28
CA VAL A 685 16.60 -3.15 32.57
C VAL A 685 18.06 -2.68 32.49
N GLU A 686 18.86 -3.26 31.58
CA GLU A 686 20.31 -3.01 31.45
C GLU A 686 20.68 -2.03 30.32
N GLU A 687 19.71 -1.57 29.50
CA GLU A 687 19.97 -0.60 28.42
C GLU A 687 19.81 0.87 28.85
N SER A 688 20.39 1.78 28.05
CA SER A 688 20.34 3.23 28.22
C SER A 688 18.91 3.76 28.43
N GLU A 689 18.73 4.66 29.40
CA GLU A 689 17.45 5.31 29.71
C GLU A 689 16.82 5.98 28.47
N LYS A 690 17.65 6.44 27.52
CA LYS A 690 17.21 7.02 26.24
C LYS A 690 16.55 5.98 25.32
N VAL A 691 17.05 4.75 25.25
CA VAL A 691 16.47 3.68 24.40
C VAL A 691 15.10 3.29 24.94
N ARG A 692 14.97 3.22 26.27
CA ARG A 692 13.70 2.97 26.94
C ARG A 692 12.68 4.08 26.69
N GLU A 693 13.07 5.35 26.76
CA GLU A 693 12.19 6.48 26.44
C GLU A 693 11.74 6.46 24.97
N LEU A 694 12.64 6.11 24.04
CA LEU A 694 12.35 5.96 22.62
C LEU A 694 11.33 4.84 22.38
N LEU A 695 11.55 3.64 22.92
CA LEU A 695 10.63 2.50 22.83
C LEU A 695 9.25 2.80 23.44
N ILE A 696 9.21 3.54 24.56
CA ILE A 696 7.94 3.98 25.17
C ILE A 696 7.22 4.99 24.27
N GLY A 697 7.94 5.95 23.70
CA GLY A 697 7.39 6.92 22.74
C GLY A 697 6.75 6.24 21.54
N MET A 698 7.34 5.14 21.07
CA MET A 698 6.89 4.36 19.92
C MET A 698 5.60 3.55 20.17
N ILE A 699 5.23 3.26 21.42
CA ILE A 699 4.08 2.41 21.75
C ILE A 699 2.83 3.20 22.15
N ARG A 700 2.96 4.53 22.29
CA ARG A 700 1.83 5.39 22.64
C ARG A 700 0.70 5.26 21.62
N MET A 701 -0.49 4.94 22.10
CA MET A 701 -1.66 4.73 21.24
C MET A 701 -2.46 6.04 21.06
N ASP A 702 -3.04 6.24 19.88
CA ASP A 702 -3.99 7.33 19.65
C ASP A 702 -5.28 7.11 20.47
N HIS A 703 -5.53 8.02 21.41
CA HIS A 703 -6.69 7.94 22.28
C HIS A 703 -7.97 8.53 21.67
N VAL A 704 -7.90 9.36 20.63
CA VAL A 704 -9.07 10.10 20.09
C VAL A 704 -9.76 9.30 18.98
N THR A 705 -8.97 8.77 18.06
CA THR A 705 -9.46 8.05 16.87
C THR A 705 -10.46 6.91 17.15
N PRO A 706 -10.29 6.06 18.19
CA PRO A 706 -11.27 5.05 18.55
C PRO A 706 -12.69 5.61 18.76
N PHE A 707 -12.82 6.80 19.36
CA PHE A 707 -14.13 7.39 19.68
C PHE A 707 -14.86 7.87 18.42
N LEU A 708 -14.13 8.44 17.47
CA LEU A 708 -14.67 8.80 16.16
C LEU A 708 -15.18 7.56 15.41
N ARG A 709 -14.42 6.46 15.47
CA ARG A 709 -14.81 5.19 14.85
C ARG A 709 -16.01 4.54 15.52
N VAL A 710 -16.11 4.59 16.86
CA VAL A 710 -17.31 4.17 17.58
C VAL A 710 -18.53 4.99 17.16
N ALA A 711 -18.38 6.31 17.02
CA ALA A 711 -19.48 7.19 16.58
C ALA A 711 -19.95 6.83 15.17
N ALA A 712 -19.03 6.67 14.21
CA ALA A 712 -19.34 6.30 12.83
C ALA A 712 -20.05 4.93 12.75
N ALA A 713 -19.51 3.89 13.39
CA ALA A 713 -20.10 2.56 13.42
C ALA A 713 -21.50 2.55 14.06
N SER A 714 -21.69 3.35 15.11
CA SER A 714 -22.98 3.50 15.78
C SER A 714 -24.02 4.17 14.88
N LEU A 715 -23.63 5.16 14.07
CA LEU A 715 -24.53 5.83 13.15
C LEU A 715 -25.04 4.88 12.06
N VAL A 716 -24.14 4.07 11.50
CA VAL A 716 -24.49 3.02 10.50
C VAL A 716 -25.41 1.97 11.11
N ALA A 717 -25.10 1.47 12.31
CA ALA A 717 -25.94 0.50 13.00
C ALA A 717 -27.35 1.06 13.30
N PHE A 718 -27.43 2.34 13.70
CA PHE A 718 -28.71 2.99 13.96
C PHE A 718 -29.55 3.15 12.68
N ALA A 719 -28.93 3.56 11.57
CA ALA A 719 -29.61 3.68 10.28
C ALA A 719 -30.17 2.34 9.81
N ALA A 720 -29.37 1.27 9.88
CA ALA A 720 -29.80 -0.07 9.53
C ALA A 720 -30.95 -0.59 10.42
N GLY A 721 -30.90 -0.30 11.73
CA GLY A 721 -31.97 -0.64 12.66
C GLY A 721 -33.29 0.08 12.35
N CYS A 722 -33.23 1.37 12.00
CA CYS A 722 -34.39 2.14 11.56
C CYS A 722 -34.97 1.58 10.27
N LEU A 723 -34.14 1.35 9.25
CA LEU A 723 -34.57 0.80 7.97
C LEU A 723 -35.29 -0.55 8.14
N THR A 724 -34.70 -1.45 8.94
CA THR A 724 -35.28 -2.76 9.24
C THR A 724 -36.65 -2.64 9.91
N SER A 725 -36.75 -1.75 10.89
CA SER A 725 -37.99 -1.50 11.63
C SER A 725 -39.11 -1.02 10.69
N LEU A 726 -38.79 -0.06 9.83
CA LEU A 726 -39.75 0.52 8.86
C LEU A 726 -40.22 -0.52 7.83
N ILE A 727 -39.30 -1.33 7.29
CA ILE A 727 -39.65 -2.39 6.34
C ILE A 727 -40.59 -3.41 6.98
N MET A 728 -40.33 -3.81 8.23
CA MET A 728 -41.14 -4.81 8.93
C MET A 728 -42.53 -4.28 9.30
N LEU A 729 -42.63 -3.03 9.76
CA LEU A 729 -43.92 -2.42 10.10
C LEU A 729 -44.80 -2.24 8.86
N ARG A 730 -44.26 -1.75 7.75
CA ARG A 730 -45.01 -1.60 6.49
C ARG A 730 -45.54 -2.92 5.92
N GLN A 731 -44.81 -4.02 6.12
CA GLN A 731 -45.27 -5.36 5.71
C GLN A 731 -46.42 -5.85 6.61
N GLN A 732 -46.43 -5.44 7.89
CA GLN A 732 -47.47 -5.81 8.83
C GLN A 732 -48.81 -5.12 8.50
N ASP A 733 -48.78 -3.89 8.00
CA ASP A 733 -50.00 -3.12 7.66
C ASP A 733 -50.81 -3.71 6.50
N GLN A 734 -50.25 -4.65 5.71
CA GLN A 734 -50.98 -5.30 4.62
C GLN A 734 -51.93 -6.42 5.05
N GLU A 735 -51.90 -6.85 6.32
CA GLU A 735 -52.77 -7.91 6.85
C GLU A 735 -53.89 -7.34 7.74
N ASN A 736 -55.11 -7.89 7.65
CA ASN A 736 -56.26 -7.43 8.43
C ASN A 736 -56.00 -7.42 9.94
N LEU A 737 -56.30 -6.30 10.61
CA LEU A 737 -56.07 -6.09 12.04
C LEU A 737 -56.71 -7.17 12.94
N SER A 738 -57.88 -7.69 12.53
CA SER A 738 -58.57 -8.79 13.21
C SER A 738 -57.78 -10.10 13.19
N ASP A 739 -57.08 -10.38 12.09
CA ASP A 739 -56.28 -11.60 11.92
C ASP A 739 -54.98 -11.49 12.72
N GLN A 740 -54.42 -10.28 12.82
CA GLN A 740 -53.27 -9.99 13.67
C GLN A 740 -53.58 -10.19 15.16
N ILE A 741 -54.76 -9.75 15.62
CA ILE A 741 -55.20 -9.86 17.02
C ILE A 741 -55.57 -11.30 17.38
N ARG A 742 -56.23 -12.03 16.47
CA ARG A 742 -56.57 -13.45 16.64
C ARG A 742 -55.33 -14.36 16.67
N GLY A 743 -54.16 -13.83 16.32
CA GLY A 743 -52.93 -14.58 16.25
C GLY A 743 -53.00 -15.69 15.22
N SER A 744 -53.83 -15.54 14.16
CA SER A 744 -53.83 -16.51 13.06
C SER A 744 -52.41 -16.60 12.54
N GLU A 745 -51.83 -17.80 12.56
CA GLU A 745 -50.46 -18.02 12.13
C GLU A 745 -50.28 -17.41 10.75
N MET A 746 -49.43 -16.39 10.66
CA MET A 746 -48.91 -15.92 9.39
C MET A 746 -48.38 -17.18 8.68
N LYS A 747 -48.89 -17.51 7.48
CA LYS A 747 -48.42 -18.69 6.74
C LYS A 747 -46.89 -18.70 6.79
N LEU A 748 -46.29 -19.74 7.36
CA LEU A 748 -44.84 -19.84 7.65
C LEU A 748 -43.96 -19.46 6.43
N ASP A 749 -44.50 -19.71 5.24
CA ASP A 749 -43.89 -19.41 3.95
C ASP A 749 -43.66 -17.91 3.67
N THR A 750 -44.48 -17.04 4.26
CA THR A 750 -44.46 -15.59 4.08
C THR A 750 -43.49 -14.96 5.08
N LYS A 751 -43.61 -15.29 6.37
CA LYS A 751 -42.81 -14.73 7.48
C LYS A 751 -41.29 -14.84 7.31
N GLN A 752 -40.81 -15.97 6.80
CA GLN A 752 -39.37 -16.27 6.70
C GLN A 752 -38.76 -15.89 5.34
N SER A 753 -39.56 -15.89 4.27
CA SER A 753 -39.17 -15.30 2.99
C SER A 753 -38.91 -13.81 3.18
N HIS A 754 -39.74 -13.12 3.97
CA HIS A 754 -39.59 -11.71 4.24
C HIS A 754 -38.34 -11.36 5.03
N ILE A 755 -37.97 -12.09 6.09
CA ILE A 755 -36.76 -11.74 6.87
C ILE A 755 -35.49 -11.88 6.03
N LEU A 756 -35.29 -13.02 5.36
CA LEU A 756 -34.11 -13.25 4.52
C LEU A 756 -34.08 -12.28 3.32
N ARG A 757 -35.23 -12.08 2.66
CA ARG A 757 -35.37 -11.10 1.58
C ARG A 757 -35.06 -9.68 2.07
N ASN A 758 -35.57 -9.28 3.22
CA ASN A 758 -35.37 -7.93 3.76
C ASN A 758 -33.93 -7.71 4.24
N SER A 759 -33.26 -8.74 4.76
CA SER A 759 -31.81 -8.70 5.06
C SER A 759 -30.97 -8.51 3.80
N VAL A 760 -31.28 -9.24 2.72
CA VAL A 760 -30.61 -9.06 1.42
C VAL A 760 -30.93 -7.68 0.83
N ILE A 761 -32.19 -7.24 0.86
CA ILE A 761 -32.61 -5.92 0.38
C ILE A 761 -31.97 -4.79 1.18
N ALA A 762 -31.77 -4.93 2.49
CA ALA A 762 -31.15 -3.88 3.29
C ALA A 762 -29.63 -3.82 3.11
N VAL A 763 -28.94 -4.96 2.99
CA VAL A 763 -27.51 -4.99 2.67
C VAL A 763 -27.27 -4.45 1.26
N ALA A 764 -28.04 -4.92 0.27
CA ALA A 764 -28.02 -4.39 -1.07
C ALA A 764 -28.42 -2.90 -1.09
N GLY A 765 -29.42 -2.51 -0.30
CA GLY A 765 -29.88 -1.13 -0.17
C GLY A 765 -28.83 -0.22 0.45
N ALA A 766 -28.11 -0.67 1.48
CA ALA A 766 -27.01 0.07 2.08
C ALA A 766 -25.83 0.23 1.10
N ALA A 767 -25.48 -0.83 0.36
CA ALA A 767 -24.48 -0.77 -0.70
C ALA A 767 -24.90 0.19 -1.82
N VAL A 768 -26.16 0.13 -2.26
CA VAL A 768 -26.73 1.04 -3.25
C VAL A 768 -26.75 2.48 -2.74
N LEU A 769 -27.09 2.73 -1.47
CA LEU A 769 -27.06 4.07 -0.89
C LEU A 769 -25.64 4.61 -0.74
N ALA A 770 -24.66 3.76 -0.45
CA ALA A 770 -23.25 4.14 -0.42
C ALA A 770 -22.75 4.52 -1.83
N ILE A 771 -23.03 3.69 -2.83
CA ILE A 771 -22.70 3.96 -4.24
C ILE A 771 -23.43 5.22 -4.73
N ALA A 772 -24.71 5.40 -4.39
CA ALA A 772 -25.49 6.58 -4.76
C ALA A 772 -24.96 7.84 -4.06
N GLY A 773 -24.61 7.76 -2.79
CA GLY A 773 -24.02 8.87 -2.03
C GLY A 773 -22.68 9.29 -2.61
N LEU A 774 -21.82 8.31 -2.93
CA LEU A 774 -20.54 8.55 -3.60
C LEU A 774 -20.76 9.22 -4.96
N ARG A 775 -21.68 8.69 -5.77
CA ARG A 775 -22.01 9.28 -7.07
C ARG A 775 -22.57 10.70 -6.96
N ILE A 776 -23.42 10.97 -5.96
CA ILE A 776 -23.93 12.32 -5.69
C ILE A 776 -22.78 13.27 -5.34
N TYR A 777 -21.85 12.84 -4.48
CA TYR A 777 -20.65 13.62 -4.15
C TYR A 777 -19.81 13.92 -5.40
N THR A 778 -19.53 12.90 -6.23
CA THR A 778 -18.76 13.07 -7.48
C THR A 778 -19.43 14.04 -8.43
N VAL A 779 -20.74 13.92 -8.65
CA VAL A 779 -21.50 14.82 -9.53
C VAL A 779 -21.56 16.23 -8.95
N ALA A 780 -21.70 16.39 -7.64
CA ALA A 780 -21.73 17.69 -6.99
C ALA A 780 -20.36 18.39 -7.03
N SER A 781 -19.28 17.67 -6.75
CA SER A 781 -17.90 18.16 -6.88
C SER A 781 -17.59 18.51 -8.33
N TYR A 782 -17.90 17.64 -9.30
CA TYR A 782 -17.72 17.95 -10.73
C TYR A 782 -18.46 19.23 -11.16
N ARG A 783 -19.69 19.44 -10.70
CA ARG A 783 -20.42 20.69 -10.97
C ARG A 783 -19.79 21.90 -10.32
N HIS A 784 -19.22 21.74 -9.12
CA HIS A 784 -18.48 22.80 -8.46
C HIS A 784 -17.23 23.16 -9.26
N ASP A 785 -16.42 22.17 -9.64
CA ASP A 785 -15.17 22.34 -10.38
C ASP A 785 -15.42 22.98 -11.75
N ARG A 786 -16.45 22.51 -12.48
CA ARG A 786 -16.89 23.11 -13.75
C ARG A 786 -17.31 24.57 -13.60
N ASN A 787 -17.99 24.92 -12.50
CA ASN A 787 -18.40 26.30 -12.26
C ASN A 787 -17.19 27.19 -11.93
N GLU A 788 -16.20 26.68 -11.22
CA GLU A 788 -14.95 27.41 -10.96
C GLU A 788 -14.18 27.63 -12.27
N PHE A 789 -14.08 26.59 -13.11
CA PHE A 789 -13.46 26.68 -14.44
C PHE A 789 -14.19 27.68 -15.36
N ALA A 790 -15.53 27.71 -15.32
CA ALA A 790 -16.33 28.67 -16.06
C ALA A 790 -16.12 30.12 -15.60
N LYS A 791 -15.96 30.36 -14.29
CA LYS A 791 -15.69 31.71 -13.76
C LYS A 791 -14.35 32.26 -14.24
N ALA A 792 -13.37 31.40 -14.45
CA ALA A 792 -12.07 31.76 -15.00
C ALA A 792 -12.09 32.05 -16.51
N GLY A 793 -13.23 31.84 -17.19
CA GLY A 793 -13.42 32.20 -18.60
C GLY A 793 -12.96 31.15 -19.61
N TYR A 794 -12.52 29.96 -19.16
CA TYR A 794 -12.04 28.88 -20.05
C TYR A 794 -13.14 27.94 -20.58
N LEU A 795 -14.41 28.25 -20.31
CA LEU A 795 -15.55 27.41 -20.68
C LEU A 795 -16.49 28.14 -21.65
N ASP A 796 -16.55 27.68 -22.90
CA ASP A 796 -17.52 28.09 -23.93
C ASP A 796 -18.14 26.84 -24.55
N LEU A 797 -19.31 26.44 -24.01
CA LEU A 797 -19.95 25.19 -24.38
C LEU A 797 -20.92 25.35 -25.54
N VAL A 798 -20.73 24.50 -26.55
CA VAL A 798 -21.59 24.43 -27.73
C VAL A 798 -22.17 23.04 -27.90
N ASP A 799 -23.38 22.98 -28.46
CA ASP A 799 -23.99 21.70 -28.82
C ASP A 799 -23.36 21.16 -30.11
N ALA A 800 -22.78 19.97 -30.03
CA ALA A 800 -22.25 19.24 -31.16
C ALA A 800 -22.64 17.76 -31.03
N ASN A 801 -23.37 17.25 -32.02
CA ASN A 801 -23.81 15.85 -32.07
C ASN A 801 -24.57 15.37 -30.82
N GLY A 802 -25.31 16.28 -30.15
CA GLY A 802 -26.07 16.00 -28.93
C GLY A 802 -25.24 15.93 -27.64
N MET A 803 -24.01 16.45 -27.67
CA MET A 803 -23.10 16.58 -26.53
C MET A 803 -22.71 18.05 -26.35
N GLN A 804 -22.45 18.48 -25.11
CA GLN A 804 -21.89 19.80 -24.85
C GLN A 804 -20.36 19.73 -24.96
N MET A 805 -19.82 20.33 -26.02
CA MET A 805 -18.38 20.40 -26.30
C MET A 805 -17.85 21.77 -25.88
N ASN A 806 -16.73 21.81 -25.17
CA ASN A 806 -16.03 23.04 -24.87
C ASN A 806 -15.21 23.49 -26.09
N VAL A 807 -15.37 24.75 -26.49
CA VAL A 807 -14.66 25.38 -27.61
C VAL A 807 -14.13 26.73 -27.13
N TYR A 808 -13.00 26.70 -26.43
CA TYR A 808 -12.39 27.91 -25.90
C TYR A 808 -11.84 28.80 -27.03
N ARG A 809 -11.99 30.12 -26.92
CA ARG A 809 -11.53 31.09 -27.91
C ARG A 809 -10.68 32.18 -27.25
N THR A 810 -9.60 32.60 -27.92
CA THR A 810 -8.75 33.71 -27.49
C THR A 810 -8.07 34.39 -28.69
N GLY A 811 -7.36 35.49 -28.46
CA GLY A 811 -6.74 36.30 -29.51
C GLY A 811 -7.70 37.28 -30.20
N ALA A 812 -7.39 37.66 -31.43
CA ALA A 812 -8.15 38.64 -32.20
C ALA A 812 -9.52 38.09 -32.64
N GLU A 813 -10.58 38.90 -32.58
CA GLU A 813 -11.95 38.50 -32.96
C GLU A 813 -12.08 38.22 -34.47
N HIS A 814 -11.28 38.91 -35.29
CA HIS A 814 -11.18 38.73 -36.75
C HIS A 814 -9.70 38.69 -37.15
N GLY A 815 -8.99 37.68 -36.64
CA GLY A 815 -7.58 37.48 -36.95
C GLY A 815 -7.33 37.15 -38.42
N LYS A 816 -6.08 37.31 -38.86
CA LYS A 816 -5.63 36.95 -40.21
C LYS A 816 -5.87 35.46 -40.48
N HIS A 817 -5.52 34.62 -39.51
CA HIS A 817 -5.72 33.18 -39.54
C HIS A 817 -6.60 32.74 -38.35
N THR A 818 -7.37 31.66 -38.55
CA THR A 818 -8.02 30.93 -37.46
C THR A 818 -7.21 29.68 -37.14
N ILE A 819 -6.47 29.73 -36.04
CA ILE A 819 -5.59 28.66 -35.58
C ILE A 819 -6.37 27.78 -34.60
N VAL A 820 -6.49 26.48 -34.93
CA VAL A 820 -7.21 25.49 -34.14
C VAL A 820 -6.19 24.62 -33.38
N GLY A 821 -6.16 24.74 -32.05
CA GLY A 821 -5.32 23.93 -31.18
C GLY A 821 -5.93 22.56 -30.93
N LEU A 822 -5.28 21.50 -31.41
CA LEU A 822 -5.69 20.11 -31.22
C LEU A 822 -4.82 19.47 -30.12
N ALA A 823 -5.44 19.20 -28.97
CA ALA A 823 -4.77 18.66 -27.81
C ALA A 823 -4.23 17.24 -28.03
N GLY A 824 -3.13 16.94 -27.37
CA GLY A 824 -2.58 15.58 -27.28
C GLY A 824 -3.40 14.67 -26.38
N MET A 825 -3.05 13.39 -26.38
CA MET A 825 -3.71 12.41 -25.52
C MET A 825 -3.47 12.75 -24.03
N GLY A 826 -4.53 12.70 -23.21
CA GLY A 826 -4.44 12.97 -21.77
C GLY A 826 -4.36 14.45 -21.38
N VAL A 827 -4.28 15.38 -22.34
CA VAL A 827 -4.15 16.82 -22.05
C VAL A 827 -5.51 17.48 -21.83
N ASN A 828 -5.98 17.56 -20.57
CA ASN A 828 -7.34 17.98 -20.22
C ASN A 828 -7.61 19.50 -20.18
N CYS A 829 -6.58 20.34 -20.20
CA CYS A 829 -6.74 21.80 -20.24
C CYS A 829 -5.65 22.48 -21.08
N PHE A 830 -5.51 22.00 -22.32
CA PHE A 830 -4.55 22.51 -23.29
C PHE A 830 -4.48 24.05 -23.41
N PRO A 831 -5.60 24.81 -23.47
CA PRO A 831 -5.52 26.29 -23.55
C PRO A 831 -4.94 26.97 -22.30
N VAL A 832 -4.99 26.32 -21.13
CA VAL A 832 -4.37 26.82 -19.90
C VAL A 832 -2.85 26.66 -19.98
N LEU A 833 -2.38 25.50 -20.45
CA LEU A 833 -0.95 25.24 -20.68
C LEU A 833 -0.35 26.13 -21.78
N THR A 834 -1.14 26.52 -22.78
CA THR A 834 -0.67 27.37 -23.89
C THR A 834 -0.85 28.87 -23.67
N SER A 835 -1.14 29.33 -22.45
CA SER A 835 -1.50 30.73 -22.20
C SER A 835 -0.47 31.75 -22.72
N GLU A 836 0.82 31.50 -22.50
CA GLU A 836 1.90 32.38 -22.96
C GLU A 836 2.02 32.39 -24.49
N LEU A 837 1.96 31.22 -25.11
CA LEU A 837 1.95 31.07 -26.57
C LEU A 837 0.72 31.77 -27.18
N ASN A 838 -0.45 31.66 -26.53
CA ASN A 838 -1.70 32.28 -26.94
C ASN A 838 -1.61 33.80 -26.96
N GLU A 839 -0.97 34.41 -25.95
CA GLU A 839 -0.80 35.87 -25.87
C GLU A 839 -0.01 36.41 -27.07
N ARG A 840 0.94 35.64 -27.58
CA ARG A 840 1.81 36.03 -28.69
C ARG A 840 1.14 35.81 -30.04
N LEU A 841 0.69 34.57 -30.29
CA LEU A 841 0.02 34.21 -31.54
C LEU A 841 -1.29 34.97 -31.73
N GLY A 842 -2.01 35.24 -30.63
CA GLY A 842 -3.33 35.86 -30.63
C GLY A 842 -3.36 37.35 -30.97
N LYS A 843 -2.21 38.03 -31.07
CA LYS A 843 -2.15 39.47 -31.41
C LYS A 843 -2.73 39.76 -32.79
N GLU A 844 -2.47 38.89 -33.76
CA GLU A 844 -2.91 39.05 -35.15
C GLU A 844 -3.84 37.92 -35.62
N ASN A 845 -4.01 36.86 -34.82
CA ASN A 845 -4.75 35.65 -35.19
C ASN A 845 -5.87 35.33 -34.20
N THR A 846 -6.85 34.59 -34.67
CA THR A 846 -7.91 34.01 -33.84
C THR A 846 -7.47 32.61 -33.42
N LEU A 847 -7.45 32.32 -32.11
CA LEU A 847 -7.07 31.02 -31.56
C LEU A 847 -8.31 30.32 -31.00
N VAL A 848 -8.49 29.04 -31.34
CA VAL A 848 -9.65 28.24 -30.91
C VAL A 848 -9.19 26.85 -30.45
N TYR A 849 -9.66 26.42 -29.28
CA TYR A 849 -9.30 25.17 -28.63
C TYR A 849 -10.56 24.33 -28.37
N PRO A 850 -10.93 23.45 -29.31
CA PRO A 850 -11.99 22.48 -29.11
C PRO A 850 -11.49 21.28 -28.28
N ASP A 851 -12.07 21.07 -27.10
CA ASP A 851 -11.76 19.89 -26.27
C ASP A 851 -12.40 18.62 -26.86
N HIS A 852 -11.75 17.46 -26.69
CA HIS A 852 -12.30 16.18 -27.12
C HIS A 852 -13.41 15.68 -26.20
N ALA A 853 -14.21 14.71 -26.67
CA ALA A 853 -15.18 14.03 -25.84
C ALA A 853 -14.51 13.45 -24.58
N GLY A 854 -15.06 13.73 -23.39
CA GLY A 854 -14.52 13.26 -22.12
C GLY A 854 -13.29 14.00 -21.58
N TYR A 855 -12.68 14.91 -22.36
CA TYR A 855 -11.57 15.76 -21.93
C TYR A 855 -12.09 17.01 -21.21
N GLY A 856 -11.29 17.53 -20.27
CA GLY A 856 -11.60 18.77 -19.54
C GLY A 856 -13.02 18.77 -18.97
N PHE A 857 -13.86 19.71 -19.44
CA PHE A 857 -15.27 19.81 -19.04
C PHE A 857 -16.29 19.52 -20.17
N THR A 858 -15.84 18.97 -21.30
CA THR A 858 -16.68 18.46 -22.40
C THR A 858 -17.44 17.20 -22.00
N ASP A 859 -18.69 17.00 -22.43
CA ASP A 859 -19.45 15.79 -22.09
C ASP A 859 -18.73 14.50 -22.52
N ASP A 860 -18.89 13.43 -21.73
CA ASP A 860 -18.30 12.12 -22.02
C ASP A 860 -19.13 11.36 -23.07
N SER A 861 -18.51 10.45 -23.82
CA SER A 861 -19.12 9.70 -24.92
C SER A 861 -18.85 8.21 -24.82
N LEU A 862 -19.91 7.41 -24.99
CA LEU A 862 -19.79 5.94 -25.10
C LEU A 862 -19.52 5.47 -26.54
N LYS A 863 -19.42 6.40 -27.49
CA LYS A 863 -19.05 6.06 -28.87
C LYS A 863 -17.56 5.69 -28.91
N LYS A 864 -17.19 4.78 -29.82
CA LYS A 864 -15.78 4.49 -30.08
C LYS A 864 -15.09 5.75 -30.60
N GLN A 865 -14.02 6.17 -29.92
CA GLN A 865 -13.23 7.34 -30.29
C GLN A 865 -12.19 7.00 -31.36
N THR A 866 -12.65 6.70 -32.58
CA THR A 866 -11.77 6.61 -33.77
C THR A 866 -11.34 8.01 -34.22
N LEU A 867 -10.21 8.16 -34.94
CA LEU A 867 -9.77 9.45 -35.49
C LEU A 867 -10.89 10.23 -36.19
N GLY A 868 -11.65 9.56 -37.06
CA GLY A 868 -12.76 10.18 -37.76
C GLY A 868 -13.91 10.62 -36.87
N GLN A 869 -14.18 9.93 -35.76
CA GLN A 869 -15.23 10.34 -34.83
C GLN A 869 -14.81 11.60 -34.06
N VAL A 870 -13.57 11.64 -33.56
CA VAL A 870 -13.02 12.80 -32.84
C VAL A 870 -13.00 14.03 -33.76
N VAL A 871 -12.46 13.88 -34.99
CA VAL A 871 -12.43 14.96 -35.98
C VAL A 871 -13.83 15.44 -36.36
N GLU A 872 -14.82 14.57 -36.51
CA GLU A 872 -16.20 15.01 -36.77
C GLU A 872 -16.83 15.78 -35.60
N ASP A 873 -16.58 15.34 -34.37
CA ASP A 873 -17.10 16.03 -33.18
C ASP A 873 -16.46 17.42 -33.04
N VAL A 874 -15.15 17.54 -33.26
CA VAL A 874 -14.42 18.82 -33.28
C VAL A 874 -14.89 19.72 -34.43
N ARG A 875 -15.02 19.20 -35.66
CA ARG A 875 -15.53 19.96 -36.81
C ARG A 875 -16.92 20.52 -36.55
N THR A 876 -17.79 19.69 -35.97
CA THR A 876 -19.16 20.07 -35.65
C THR A 876 -19.18 21.13 -34.54
N SER A 877 -18.35 21.00 -33.51
CA SER A 877 -18.28 21.99 -32.42
C SER A 877 -17.77 23.35 -32.90
N LEU A 878 -16.74 23.41 -33.74
CA LEU A 878 -16.27 24.66 -34.35
C LEU A 878 -17.36 25.35 -35.17
N LYS A 879 -18.07 24.58 -36.00
CA LYS A 879 -19.18 25.10 -36.80
C LYS A 879 -20.31 25.64 -35.92
N SER A 880 -20.67 24.92 -34.85
CA SER A 880 -21.66 25.38 -33.87
C SER A 880 -21.20 26.63 -33.12
N ALA A 881 -19.90 26.78 -32.87
CA ALA A 881 -19.29 27.94 -32.24
C ALA A 881 -19.16 29.17 -33.16
N GLY A 882 -19.47 29.00 -34.46
CA GLY A 882 -19.51 30.08 -35.46
C GLY A 882 -18.21 30.29 -36.24
N PHE A 883 -17.24 29.39 -36.13
CA PHE A 883 -16.00 29.45 -36.91
C PHE A 883 -16.20 28.82 -38.29
N ALA A 884 -15.54 29.38 -39.30
CA ALA A 884 -15.62 28.94 -40.68
C ALA A 884 -14.22 28.66 -41.24
N PRO A 885 -14.05 27.62 -42.08
CA PRO A 885 -12.77 27.32 -42.73
C PRO A 885 -12.37 28.39 -43.76
N PRO A 886 -11.09 28.45 -44.18
CA PRO A 886 -10.02 27.49 -43.87
C PRO A 886 -9.34 27.73 -42.50
N TYR A 887 -8.76 26.68 -41.93
CA TYR A 887 -8.13 26.69 -40.60
C TYR A 887 -6.64 26.33 -40.66
N VAL A 888 -5.84 26.97 -39.80
CA VAL A 888 -4.50 26.48 -39.47
C VAL A 888 -4.64 25.45 -38.35
N LEU A 889 -4.29 24.19 -38.59
CA LEU A 889 -4.41 23.14 -37.58
C LEU A 889 -3.10 23.02 -36.80
N MET A 890 -3.14 23.31 -35.50
CA MET A 890 -1.98 23.22 -34.60
C MET A 890 -2.12 21.99 -33.71
N GLY A 891 -1.52 20.88 -34.11
CA GLY A 891 -1.58 19.61 -33.40
C GLY A 891 -0.41 19.42 -32.45
N HIS A 892 -0.69 19.17 -31.17
CA HIS A 892 0.32 18.80 -30.19
C HIS A 892 0.35 17.28 -30.00
N SER A 893 1.52 16.65 -30.05
CA SER A 893 1.68 15.22 -29.78
C SER A 893 0.71 14.39 -30.64
N TYR A 894 -0.13 13.54 -30.02
CA TYR A 894 -1.17 12.76 -30.68
C TYR A 894 -2.22 13.60 -31.45
N GLY A 895 -2.38 14.89 -31.10
CA GLY A 895 -3.19 15.86 -31.83
C GLY A 895 -2.82 15.99 -33.31
N SER A 896 -1.57 15.64 -33.65
CA SER A 896 -1.07 15.56 -35.02
C SER A 896 -1.82 14.54 -35.87
N TYR A 897 -2.25 13.41 -35.29
CA TYR A 897 -3.03 12.40 -36.02
C TYR A 897 -4.41 12.95 -36.41
N TYR A 898 -5.01 13.78 -35.56
CA TYR A 898 -6.25 14.49 -35.89
C TYR A 898 -6.05 15.48 -37.03
N ALA A 899 -4.98 16.27 -36.99
CA ALA A 899 -4.66 17.20 -38.07
C ALA A 899 -4.44 16.47 -39.41
N LEU A 900 -3.66 15.37 -39.40
CA LEU A 900 -3.39 14.54 -40.57
C LEU A 900 -4.66 13.90 -41.12
N TRP A 901 -5.51 13.36 -40.25
CA TRP A 901 -6.79 12.79 -40.67
C TRP A 901 -7.72 13.85 -41.27
N TRP A 902 -7.76 15.04 -40.67
CA TRP A 902 -8.59 16.15 -41.14
C TRP A 902 -8.16 16.62 -42.52
N GLN A 903 -6.87 16.88 -42.77
CA GLN A 903 -6.41 17.28 -44.11
C GLN A 903 -6.73 16.22 -45.18
N MET A 904 -6.69 14.93 -44.83
CA MET A 904 -6.96 13.86 -45.79
C MET A 904 -8.43 13.80 -46.17
N LYS A 905 -9.32 14.09 -45.21
CA LYS A 905 -10.76 13.97 -45.39
C LYS A 905 -11.40 15.26 -45.89
N TYR A 906 -10.90 16.40 -45.44
CA TYR A 906 -11.43 17.74 -45.70
C TYR A 906 -10.29 18.73 -46.04
N PRO A 907 -9.52 18.50 -47.12
CA PRO A 907 -8.38 19.34 -47.47
C PRO A 907 -8.77 20.80 -47.73
N ASP A 908 -9.98 21.04 -48.27
CA ASP A 908 -10.48 22.40 -48.54
C ASP A 908 -10.76 23.22 -47.27
N GLU A 909 -10.75 22.58 -46.09
CA GLU A 909 -10.91 23.24 -44.79
C GLU A 909 -9.58 23.57 -44.11
N VAL A 910 -8.45 23.14 -44.66
CA VAL A 910 -7.14 23.25 -44.03
C VAL A 910 -6.26 24.22 -44.82
N GLU A 911 -5.85 25.29 -44.17
CA GLU A 911 -4.94 26.30 -44.70
C GLU A 911 -3.49 25.83 -44.59
N ALA A 912 -3.07 25.46 -43.38
CA ALA A 912 -1.73 24.99 -43.05
C ALA A 912 -1.79 24.09 -41.80
N ILE A 913 -0.71 23.35 -41.53
CA ILE A 913 -0.59 22.52 -40.33
C ILE A 913 0.69 22.86 -39.56
N VAL A 914 0.58 23.01 -38.25
CA VAL A 914 1.72 23.16 -37.33
C VAL A 914 1.73 21.96 -36.40
N PHE A 915 2.82 21.21 -36.37
CA PHE A 915 3.05 20.13 -35.42
C PHE A 915 3.92 20.63 -34.28
N LEU A 916 3.38 20.56 -33.06
CA LEU A 916 4.12 20.81 -31.82
C LEU A 916 4.53 19.45 -31.26
N ASP A 917 5.76 19.04 -31.57
CA ASP A 917 6.33 17.72 -31.28
C ASP A 917 5.33 16.61 -31.56
N GLY A 918 4.89 16.61 -32.82
CA GLY A 918 3.87 15.71 -33.28
C GLY A 918 4.32 14.26 -33.18
N THR A 919 3.37 13.34 -33.08
CA THR A 919 3.72 11.92 -33.19
C THR A 919 4.01 11.57 -34.66
N GLU A 920 5.20 11.05 -34.95
CA GLU A 920 5.56 10.52 -36.27
C GLU A 920 4.92 9.14 -36.52
N LEU A 921 5.09 8.62 -37.75
CA LEU A 921 4.66 7.27 -38.12
C LEU A 921 5.89 6.35 -38.26
N PRO A 922 6.42 5.73 -37.18
CA PRO A 922 7.57 4.82 -37.31
C PRO A 922 7.16 3.56 -38.10
N GLU A 923 7.99 3.05 -39.01
CA GLU A 923 7.63 1.90 -39.87
C GLU A 923 7.51 0.55 -39.12
N SER A 924 8.05 0.42 -37.90
CA SER A 924 8.33 -0.90 -37.30
C SER A 924 7.86 -1.11 -35.85
N LYS A 925 7.30 -0.10 -35.16
CA LYS A 925 6.84 -0.26 -33.76
C LYS A 925 5.44 0.29 -33.55
N LEU A 926 4.52 -0.57 -33.09
CA LEU A 926 3.21 -0.17 -32.61
C LEU A 926 3.39 0.54 -31.26
N TRP A 927 3.08 1.82 -31.20
CA TRP A 927 3.42 2.72 -30.09
C TRP A 927 2.72 2.28 -28.79
N PHE A 928 1.42 1.99 -28.85
CA PHE A 928 0.67 1.52 -27.70
C PHE A 928 1.08 0.09 -27.33
N SER A 929 1.35 -0.78 -28.30
CA SER A 929 1.87 -2.13 -28.02
C SER A 929 3.20 -2.09 -27.27
N SER A 930 4.10 -1.18 -27.64
CA SER A 930 5.43 -1.02 -27.02
C SER A 930 5.31 -0.47 -25.60
N MET A 931 4.45 0.54 -25.40
CA MET A 931 4.14 1.09 -24.08
C MET A 931 3.45 0.05 -23.19
N VAL A 932 2.53 -0.73 -23.76
CA VAL A 932 1.86 -1.84 -23.08
C VAL A 932 2.83 -2.96 -22.75
N GLU A 933 3.74 -3.37 -23.64
CA GLU A 933 4.75 -4.39 -23.33
C GLU A 933 5.72 -3.94 -22.23
N ALA A 934 5.98 -2.63 -22.12
CA ALA A 934 6.78 -2.06 -21.05
C ALA A 934 6.03 -2.00 -19.70
N MET A 935 4.75 -1.61 -19.70
CA MET A 935 3.98 -1.34 -18.47
C MET A 935 3.05 -2.48 -18.03
N TYR A 936 2.71 -3.41 -18.93
CA TYR A 936 1.71 -4.45 -18.72
C TYR A 936 2.14 -5.81 -19.32
N PRO A 937 1.83 -6.93 -18.65
CA PRO A 937 2.23 -8.26 -19.13
C PRO A 937 1.48 -8.71 -20.42
N SER A 938 0.42 -8.02 -20.82
CA SER A 938 -0.28 -8.23 -22.09
C SER A 938 -1.27 -7.11 -22.42
N GLU A 939 -1.63 -6.97 -23.70
CA GLU A 939 -2.70 -6.08 -24.16
C GLU A 939 -4.07 -6.38 -23.49
N ALA A 940 -4.33 -7.63 -23.15
CA ALA A 940 -5.54 -8.02 -22.43
C ALA A 940 -5.55 -7.48 -20.98
N ALA A 941 -4.37 -7.43 -20.34
CA ALA A 941 -4.21 -6.85 -19.00
C ALA A 941 -4.40 -5.34 -19.02
N ALA A 942 -3.77 -4.63 -19.98
CA ALA A 942 -3.98 -3.19 -20.18
C ALA A 942 -5.47 -2.86 -20.41
N LYS A 943 -6.16 -3.60 -21.29
CA LYS A 943 -7.61 -3.44 -21.53
C LYS A 943 -8.46 -3.69 -20.29
N ALA A 944 -8.06 -4.60 -19.41
CA ALA A 944 -8.77 -4.86 -18.15
C ALA A 944 -8.55 -3.71 -17.15
N ASP A 945 -7.34 -3.16 -17.10
CA ASP A 945 -6.97 -2.06 -16.23
C ASP A 945 -7.65 -0.74 -16.65
N CYS A 946 -7.67 -0.41 -17.94
CA CYS A 946 -8.45 0.73 -18.46
C CYS A 946 -9.92 0.65 -18.03
N LYS A 947 -10.55 -0.54 -18.10
CA LYS A 947 -11.95 -0.73 -17.65
C LYS A 947 -12.11 -0.57 -16.14
N ARG A 948 -11.11 -0.99 -15.36
CA ARG A 948 -11.06 -0.82 -13.90
C ARG A 948 -10.96 0.67 -13.55
N LEU A 949 -10.07 1.41 -14.21
CA LEU A 949 -9.91 2.86 -14.05
C LEU A 949 -11.20 3.60 -14.41
N ALA A 950 -11.84 3.29 -15.55
CA ALA A 950 -13.13 3.86 -15.93
C ALA A 950 -14.19 3.67 -14.83
N LEU A 951 -14.28 2.47 -14.26
CA LEU A 951 -15.22 2.18 -13.18
C LEU A 951 -14.86 2.92 -11.89
N ARG A 952 -13.57 3.05 -11.56
CA ARG A 952 -13.05 3.78 -10.40
C ARG A 952 -13.44 5.26 -10.49
N THR A 953 -13.22 5.89 -11.63
CA THR A 953 -13.57 7.28 -11.91
C THR A 953 -15.07 7.49 -11.97
N TRP A 954 -15.82 6.57 -12.60
CA TRP A 954 -17.28 6.62 -12.64
C TRP A 954 -17.91 6.52 -11.24
N LEU A 955 -17.37 5.64 -10.39
CA LEU A 955 -17.78 5.52 -9.00
C LEU A 955 -17.35 6.75 -8.18
N GLY A 956 -16.30 7.46 -8.59
CA GLY A 956 -15.81 8.67 -7.92
C GLY A 956 -14.76 8.43 -6.85
N PHE A 957 -14.09 7.29 -6.89
CA PHE A 957 -13.02 6.96 -5.95
C PHE A 957 -11.81 7.87 -6.09
N ASP A 958 -11.50 8.32 -7.32
CA ASP A 958 -10.41 9.27 -7.62
C ASP A 958 -10.59 10.65 -6.95
N ARG A 959 -11.81 10.94 -6.46
CA ARG A 959 -12.11 12.18 -5.71
C ARG A 959 -12.05 12.00 -4.19
N LEU A 960 -11.94 10.76 -3.69
CA LEU A 960 -11.81 10.45 -2.26
C LEU A 960 -10.36 10.17 -1.88
N CYS A 961 -9.66 9.49 -2.76
CA CYS A 961 -8.23 9.31 -2.73
C CYS A 961 -7.73 10.23 -3.82
N ALA A 962 -7.11 11.36 -3.45
CA ALA A 962 -6.31 12.09 -4.42
C ALA A 962 -5.37 11.08 -5.10
N ALA A 963 -5.13 11.22 -6.40
CA ALA A 963 -4.00 10.53 -6.98
C ALA A 963 -2.77 11.03 -6.20
N GLU A 964 -2.21 10.18 -5.35
CA GLU A 964 -0.79 10.25 -5.04
C GLU A 964 -0.14 9.82 -6.36
N ASP A 965 -0.06 10.74 -7.31
CA ASP A 965 0.81 10.59 -8.48
C ASP A 965 2.12 11.26 -8.07
N PRO A 966 3.19 10.48 -7.83
CA PRO A 966 4.48 11.03 -7.45
C PRO A 966 5.16 11.78 -8.60
N GLU A 967 4.76 11.54 -9.86
CA GLU A 967 5.51 11.99 -11.06
C GLU A 967 4.74 12.97 -11.96
N GLY A 968 3.41 13.09 -11.79
CA GLY A 968 2.55 14.04 -12.52
C GLY A 968 2.77 15.50 -12.14
N HIS A 969 4.00 16.00 -12.23
CA HIS A 969 4.29 17.42 -12.09
C HIS A 969 3.72 18.20 -13.28
N ILE A 970 3.15 19.37 -13.00
CA ILE A 970 2.56 20.22 -14.03
C ILE A 970 3.70 20.82 -14.85
N TYR A 971 3.86 20.38 -16.09
CA TYR A 971 4.80 20.99 -17.03
C TYR A 971 4.46 22.48 -17.22
N GLY A 972 5.41 23.34 -16.93
CA GLY A 972 5.28 24.79 -16.88
C GLY A 972 4.81 25.38 -15.55
N ALA A 973 4.78 24.61 -14.46
CA ALA A 973 4.38 25.13 -13.15
C ALA A 973 5.16 26.40 -12.71
N SER A 974 6.42 26.52 -13.10
CA SER A 974 7.28 27.66 -12.78
C SER A 974 6.86 28.97 -13.47
N VAL A 975 6.14 28.87 -14.59
CA VAL A 975 5.69 30.01 -15.40
C VAL A 975 4.17 30.23 -15.34
N LEU A 976 3.41 29.23 -14.87
CA LEU A 976 1.98 29.35 -14.66
C LEU A 976 1.63 30.09 -13.36
N THR A 977 0.53 30.84 -13.38
CA THR A 977 -0.03 31.47 -12.18
C THR A 977 -0.67 30.44 -11.25
N GLU A 978 -0.76 30.74 -9.94
CA GLU A 978 -1.48 29.89 -8.97
C GLU A 978 -2.91 29.57 -9.41
N GLU A 979 -3.59 30.51 -10.09
CA GLU A 979 -4.92 30.29 -10.64
C GLU A 979 -4.92 29.24 -11.76
N GLN A 980 -3.93 29.26 -12.66
CA GLN A 980 -3.79 28.30 -13.75
C GLN A 980 -3.43 26.90 -13.24
N ILE A 981 -2.53 26.80 -12.27
CA ILE A 981 -2.22 25.54 -11.57
C ILE A 981 -3.49 24.96 -10.95
N ARG A 982 -4.26 25.79 -10.24
CA ARG A 982 -5.55 25.36 -9.68
C ARG A 982 -6.54 24.88 -10.77
N LEU A 983 -6.59 25.54 -11.92
CA LEU A 983 -7.47 25.15 -13.03
C LEU A 983 -7.05 23.82 -13.65
N TRP A 984 -5.75 23.55 -13.72
CA TRP A 984 -5.20 22.26 -14.12
C TRP A 984 -5.70 21.14 -13.20
N ASP A 985 -5.50 21.28 -11.89
CA ASP A 985 -5.92 20.30 -10.88
C ASP A 985 -7.41 19.97 -10.97
N LEU A 986 -8.25 21.00 -11.17
CA LEU A 986 -9.70 20.82 -11.31
C LEU A 986 -10.07 19.95 -12.53
N SER A 987 -9.28 20.03 -13.60
CA SER A 987 -9.48 19.26 -14.83
C SER A 987 -8.94 17.83 -14.74
N ASP A 988 -7.84 17.62 -14.00
CA ASP A 988 -7.16 16.34 -13.86
C ASP A 988 -7.96 15.30 -13.04
N HIS A 989 -8.83 15.75 -12.13
CA HIS A 989 -9.79 14.88 -11.44
C HIS A 989 -10.82 14.18 -12.37
N ARG A 990 -10.66 14.30 -13.69
CA ARG A 990 -11.46 13.65 -14.74
C ARG A 990 -10.63 12.82 -15.72
N SER A 991 -9.33 12.63 -15.51
CA SER A 991 -8.38 12.11 -16.50
C SER A 991 -8.71 10.73 -17.12
N TYR A 992 -9.66 9.99 -16.56
CA TYR A 992 -10.13 8.71 -17.09
C TYR A 992 -11.64 8.70 -17.37
N SER A 993 -12.01 9.07 -18.60
CA SER A 993 -13.38 9.03 -19.12
C SER A 993 -13.59 7.84 -20.05
N ALA A 994 -14.85 7.51 -20.38
CA ALA A 994 -15.10 6.43 -21.33
C ALA A 994 -14.56 6.75 -22.73
N ALA A 995 -14.65 8.01 -23.14
CA ALA A 995 -14.12 8.49 -24.40
C ALA A 995 -12.58 8.48 -24.43
N SER A 996 -11.90 9.09 -23.44
CA SER A 996 -10.43 9.14 -23.41
C SER A 996 -9.79 7.75 -23.35
N LEU A 997 -10.39 6.81 -22.62
CA LEU A 997 -9.94 5.42 -22.62
C LEU A 997 -10.23 4.68 -23.93
N SER A 998 -11.36 4.99 -24.59
CA SER A 998 -11.62 4.43 -25.92
C SER A 998 -10.61 4.92 -26.95
N GLU A 999 -10.15 6.16 -26.85
CA GLU A 999 -9.15 6.77 -27.73
C GLU A 999 -7.80 6.10 -27.52
N MET A 1000 -7.35 5.97 -26.26
CA MET A 1000 -6.13 5.26 -25.88
C MET A 1000 -6.10 3.82 -26.41
N LEU A 1001 -7.19 3.07 -26.27
CA LEU A 1001 -7.29 1.69 -26.77
C LEU A 1001 -7.33 1.55 -28.29
N LEU A 1002 -7.48 2.66 -29.03
CA LEU A 1002 -7.58 2.68 -30.49
C LEU A 1002 -6.34 3.27 -31.17
N MET A 1003 -5.32 3.70 -30.42
CA MET A 1003 -4.13 4.34 -30.97
C MET A 1003 -3.42 3.50 -32.05
N ASP A 1004 -3.19 2.21 -31.78
CA ASP A 1004 -2.53 1.33 -32.75
C ASP A 1004 -3.35 1.20 -34.05
N SER A 1005 -4.68 1.17 -33.94
CA SER A 1005 -5.56 1.14 -35.11
C SER A 1005 -5.57 2.47 -35.87
N ALA A 1006 -5.48 3.60 -35.16
CA ALA A 1006 -5.37 4.93 -35.74
C ALA A 1006 -4.05 5.11 -36.50
N TYR A 1007 -2.94 4.64 -35.92
CA TYR A 1007 -1.63 4.58 -36.57
C TYR A 1007 -1.69 3.76 -37.86
N GLN A 1008 -2.20 2.53 -37.81
CA GLN A 1008 -2.29 1.67 -39.00
C GLN A 1008 -3.13 2.33 -40.09
N GLU A 1009 -4.26 2.91 -39.70
CA GLU A 1009 -5.17 3.56 -40.63
C GLU A 1009 -4.53 4.79 -41.32
N LEU A 1010 -3.79 5.61 -40.58
CA LEU A 1010 -3.05 6.75 -41.13
C LEU A 1010 -1.90 6.28 -42.02
N SER A 1011 -1.05 5.35 -41.54
CA SER A 1011 0.09 4.85 -42.32
C SER A 1011 -0.37 4.29 -43.67
N GLU A 1012 -1.42 3.46 -43.73
CA GLU A 1012 -1.90 2.91 -44.99
C GLU A 1012 -2.47 3.94 -45.97
N LYS A 1013 -3.07 5.02 -45.46
CA LYS A 1013 -3.90 5.92 -46.28
C LYS A 1013 -3.26 7.27 -46.56
N ILE A 1014 -2.27 7.70 -45.78
CA ILE A 1014 -1.65 9.02 -45.89
C ILE A 1014 -0.96 9.20 -47.23
N LYS A 1015 -1.13 10.39 -47.83
CA LYS A 1015 -0.55 10.75 -49.11
C LYS A 1015 0.09 12.14 -49.01
N PRO A 1016 1.13 12.42 -49.80
CA PRO A 1016 1.71 13.76 -49.86
C PRO A 1016 0.66 14.80 -50.29
N THR A 1017 0.60 15.93 -49.60
CA THR A 1017 -0.30 17.04 -49.94
C THR A 1017 0.48 18.33 -50.18
N SER A 1018 -0.10 19.26 -50.94
CA SER A 1018 0.48 20.60 -51.16
C SER A 1018 0.21 21.58 -50.02
N ILE A 1019 -0.56 21.19 -49.00
CA ILE A 1019 -0.85 22.04 -47.83
C ILE A 1019 0.47 22.30 -47.09
N PRO A 1020 0.86 23.55 -46.82
CA PRO A 1020 2.08 23.87 -46.08
C PRO A 1020 2.06 23.28 -44.66
N LYS A 1021 3.20 22.75 -44.20
CA LYS A 1021 3.33 22.17 -42.87
C LYS A 1021 4.61 22.65 -42.19
N LEU A 1022 4.52 23.00 -40.91
CA LEU A 1022 5.66 23.28 -40.04
C LEU A 1022 5.75 22.18 -38.98
N TYR A 1023 6.93 21.57 -38.86
CA TYR A 1023 7.25 20.56 -37.86
C TYR A 1023 8.22 21.14 -36.85
N LEU A 1024 7.72 21.46 -35.65
CA LEU A 1024 8.52 21.91 -34.52
C LEU A 1024 8.80 20.69 -33.64
N CYS A 1025 10.07 20.35 -33.42
CA CYS A 1025 10.46 19.17 -32.66
C CYS A 1025 11.36 19.53 -31.48
N THR A 1026 11.25 18.74 -30.42
CA THR A 1026 11.98 18.92 -29.16
C THR A 1026 13.38 18.30 -29.17
N THR A 1027 13.75 17.57 -30.23
CA THR A 1027 15.05 16.90 -30.33
C THR A 1027 16.20 17.87 -29.99
N PRO A 1028 16.99 17.59 -28.94
CA PRO A 1028 18.11 18.44 -28.58
C PRO A 1028 19.17 18.40 -29.68
N SER A 1029 19.67 19.58 -30.05
CA SER A 1029 20.70 19.73 -31.09
C SER A 1029 22.11 19.85 -30.49
N CYS A 1030 22.20 20.16 -29.20
CA CYS A 1030 23.43 20.21 -28.43
C CYS A 1030 23.19 19.91 -26.94
N GLU A 1031 24.28 19.63 -26.20
CA GLU A 1031 24.27 19.44 -24.73
C GLU A 1031 23.60 20.61 -23.99
N GLU A 1032 23.77 21.83 -24.50
CA GLU A 1032 23.20 23.05 -23.90
C GLU A 1032 21.67 23.03 -23.89
N ASP A 1033 21.04 22.47 -24.94
CA ASP A 1033 19.58 22.37 -25.05
C ASP A 1033 19.01 21.46 -23.94
N ILE A 1034 19.71 20.37 -23.63
CA ILE A 1034 19.33 19.45 -22.54
C ILE A 1034 19.53 20.13 -21.20
N ARG A 1035 20.65 20.85 -21.00
CA ARG A 1035 20.89 21.58 -19.75
C ARG A 1035 19.78 22.59 -19.46
N GLU A 1036 19.36 23.33 -20.47
CA GLU A 1036 18.27 24.30 -20.36
C GLU A 1036 16.94 23.62 -19.99
N ALA A 1037 16.65 22.44 -20.56
CA ALA A 1037 15.47 21.64 -20.21
C ALA A 1037 15.51 21.16 -18.75
N GLU A 1038 16.64 20.64 -18.28
CA GLU A 1038 16.79 20.17 -16.89
C GLU A 1038 16.70 21.33 -15.87
N GLU A 1039 17.21 22.52 -16.22
CA GLU A 1039 17.02 23.73 -15.41
C GLU A 1039 15.53 24.13 -15.31
N PHE A 1040 14.78 23.98 -16.39
CA PHE A 1040 13.35 24.26 -16.42
C PHE A 1040 12.54 23.27 -15.58
N VAL A 1041 12.79 21.96 -15.74
CA VAL A 1041 12.15 20.89 -14.94
C VAL A 1041 12.43 21.09 -13.44
N LYS A 1042 13.64 21.50 -13.10
CA LYS A 1042 13.99 21.85 -11.73
C LYS A 1042 13.11 22.97 -11.19
N ALA A 1043 12.97 24.06 -11.94
CA ALA A 1043 12.15 25.21 -11.53
C ALA A 1043 10.67 24.83 -11.37
N ASP A 1044 10.13 24.00 -12.27
CA ASP A 1044 8.74 23.52 -12.21
C ASP A 1044 8.48 22.71 -10.94
N ARG A 1045 9.39 21.79 -10.59
CA ARG A 1045 9.28 21.01 -9.37
C ARG A 1045 9.33 21.88 -8.13
N GLU A 1046 10.24 22.86 -8.09
CA GLU A 1046 10.31 23.81 -6.98
C GLU A 1046 9.01 24.62 -6.83
N ALA A 1047 8.38 25.02 -7.94
CA ALA A 1047 7.11 25.76 -7.94
C ALA A 1047 5.93 24.97 -7.34
N VAL A 1048 5.92 23.65 -7.48
CA VAL A 1048 4.91 22.76 -6.86
C VAL A 1048 5.36 22.15 -5.51
N GLY A 1049 6.49 22.62 -4.96
CA GLY A 1049 7.01 22.18 -3.67
C GLY A 1049 7.69 20.80 -3.67
N LEU A 1050 8.02 20.28 -4.86
CA LEU A 1050 8.78 19.05 -5.06
C LEU A 1050 10.28 19.34 -5.13
N ARG A 1051 11.11 18.35 -4.78
CA ARG A 1051 12.57 18.44 -4.93
C ARG A 1051 12.97 17.80 -6.26
N TYR A 1052 13.70 18.55 -7.08
CA TYR A 1052 14.39 17.99 -8.24
C TYR A 1052 15.67 17.27 -7.78
N ALA A 1053 15.87 16.06 -8.30
CA ALA A 1053 16.82 15.13 -7.70
C ALA A 1053 18.25 15.33 -8.22
N GLY A 1054 18.44 15.94 -9.40
CA GLY A 1054 19.73 16.10 -10.06
C GLY A 1054 20.31 17.50 -10.14
N ASP A 1055 21.58 17.56 -10.50
CA ASP A 1055 22.22 18.80 -10.96
C ASP A 1055 22.05 18.89 -12.48
N PRO A 1056 21.40 19.94 -13.02
CA PRO A 1056 21.08 20.04 -14.44
C PRO A 1056 22.29 19.86 -15.38
N GLU A 1057 23.46 20.39 -14.99
CA GLU A 1057 24.67 20.28 -15.80
C GLU A 1057 25.18 18.84 -15.88
N THR A 1058 25.07 18.09 -14.78
CA THR A 1058 25.49 16.69 -14.72
C THR A 1058 24.54 15.79 -15.50
N VAL A 1059 23.22 16.02 -15.39
CA VAL A 1059 22.20 15.25 -16.12
C VAL A 1059 22.35 15.48 -17.62
N ALA A 1060 22.47 16.74 -18.04
CA ALA A 1060 22.61 17.09 -19.45
C ALA A 1060 23.83 16.47 -20.13
N LYS A 1061 24.99 16.42 -19.45
CA LYS A 1061 26.19 15.74 -19.97
C LYS A 1061 25.99 14.25 -20.14
N SER A 1062 25.30 13.62 -19.18
CA SER A 1062 25.01 12.19 -19.24
C SER A 1062 24.07 11.87 -20.39
N GLU A 1063 22.95 12.59 -20.48
CA GLU A 1063 21.95 12.38 -21.52
C GLU A 1063 22.49 12.71 -22.91
N TRP A 1064 23.24 13.81 -23.08
CA TRP A 1064 23.84 14.14 -24.36
C TRP A 1064 24.77 13.02 -24.86
N LYS A 1065 25.55 12.42 -23.97
CA LYS A 1065 26.45 11.29 -24.30
C LYS A 1065 25.68 10.03 -24.75
N GLU A 1066 24.45 9.84 -24.28
CA GLU A 1066 23.57 8.75 -24.72
C GLU A 1066 22.85 9.09 -26.03
N TYR A 1067 22.48 10.36 -26.23
CA TYR A 1067 21.65 10.84 -27.34
C TYR A 1067 22.42 11.28 -28.58
N GLU A 1068 23.72 11.61 -28.50
CA GLU A 1068 24.49 12.22 -29.60
C GLU A 1068 24.35 11.44 -30.93
N TRP A 1069 24.39 10.11 -30.89
CA TRP A 1069 24.22 9.27 -32.09
C TRP A 1069 22.76 8.99 -32.45
N GLN A 1070 21.85 9.04 -31.48
CA GLN A 1070 20.42 8.79 -31.68
C GLN A 1070 19.73 9.98 -32.34
N CYS A 1071 20.18 11.21 -32.10
CA CYS A 1071 19.60 12.40 -32.73
C CYS A 1071 19.80 12.40 -34.25
N GLU A 1072 20.99 12.00 -34.74
CA GLU A 1072 21.25 11.86 -36.18
C GLU A 1072 20.42 10.71 -36.79
N ASP A 1073 20.35 9.56 -36.10
CA ASP A 1073 19.56 8.39 -36.53
C ASP A 1073 18.06 8.70 -36.59
N TYR A 1074 17.53 9.42 -35.61
CA TYR A 1074 16.13 9.83 -35.53
C TYR A 1074 15.73 10.72 -36.71
N TYR A 1075 16.56 11.72 -37.02
CA TYR A 1075 16.31 12.64 -38.12
C TYR A 1075 16.30 11.90 -39.47
N ASP A 1076 17.31 11.07 -39.73
CA ASP A 1076 17.49 10.40 -41.02
C ASP A 1076 16.51 9.23 -41.22
N ASN A 1077 16.27 8.43 -40.18
CA ASN A 1077 15.51 7.18 -40.31
C ASN A 1077 14.04 7.26 -39.88
N THR A 1078 13.63 8.30 -39.13
CA THR A 1078 12.24 8.45 -38.67
C THR A 1078 11.58 9.70 -39.20
N LEU A 1079 12.16 10.88 -38.93
CA LEU A 1079 11.50 12.15 -39.20
C LEU A 1079 11.52 12.53 -40.68
N THR A 1080 12.67 12.41 -41.35
CA THR A 1080 12.80 12.74 -42.79
C THR A 1080 11.85 11.91 -43.67
N PRO A 1081 11.79 10.57 -43.54
CA PRO A 1081 10.84 9.75 -44.31
C PRO A 1081 9.39 10.13 -44.05
N PHE A 1082 9.05 10.46 -42.79
CA PHE A 1082 7.71 10.91 -42.43
C PHE A 1082 7.36 12.26 -43.10
N MET A 1083 8.26 13.24 -43.07
CA MET A 1083 8.07 14.54 -43.71
C MET A 1083 7.92 14.42 -45.23
N GLU A 1084 8.71 13.57 -45.88
CA GLU A 1084 8.58 13.28 -47.32
C GLU A 1084 7.20 12.68 -47.65
N ARG A 1085 6.69 11.79 -46.78
CA ARG A 1085 5.41 11.11 -46.97
C ARG A 1085 4.20 12.04 -46.85
N ILE A 1086 4.27 13.06 -45.99
CA ILE A 1086 3.20 14.05 -45.82
C ILE A 1086 3.32 15.24 -46.79
N GLY A 1087 4.53 15.53 -47.28
CA GLY A 1087 4.83 16.52 -48.31
C GLY A 1087 4.68 17.98 -47.86
N ASN A 1088 5.36 18.91 -48.56
CA ASN A 1088 5.37 20.36 -48.30
C ASN A 1088 5.60 20.74 -46.82
N SER A 1089 6.65 20.16 -46.21
CA SER A 1089 6.98 20.32 -44.79
C SER A 1089 8.28 21.11 -44.60
N ARG A 1090 8.29 22.00 -43.61
CA ARG A 1090 9.46 22.67 -43.04
C ARG A 1090 9.73 22.09 -41.65
N TYR A 1091 10.99 21.85 -41.33
CA TYR A 1091 11.44 21.36 -40.02
C TYR A 1091 12.17 22.46 -39.25
N VAL A 1092 11.91 22.54 -37.94
CA VAL A 1092 12.65 23.39 -37.01
C VAL A 1092 12.85 22.62 -35.70
N ALA A 1093 14.11 22.51 -35.27
CA ALA A 1093 14.49 21.98 -33.96
C ALA A 1093 14.54 23.13 -32.95
N ILE A 1094 13.84 23.00 -31.82
CA ILE A 1094 13.83 24.01 -30.74
C ILE A 1094 14.61 23.52 -29.51
N GLY A 1095 14.83 22.21 -29.37
CA GLY A 1095 15.66 21.58 -28.34
C GLY A 1095 15.12 21.73 -26.91
N GLY A 1096 14.62 20.65 -26.32
CA GLY A 1096 14.23 20.52 -24.90
C GLY A 1096 13.19 19.42 -24.65
N ASP A 1097 12.29 19.59 -23.68
CA ASP A 1097 11.29 18.56 -23.32
C ASP A 1097 9.97 18.70 -24.13
N HIS A 1098 9.12 17.66 -24.15
CA HIS A 1098 7.85 17.56 -24.91
C HIS A 1098 6.92 18.77 -24.72
N GLY A 1099 6.96 19.43 -23.55
CA GLY A 1099 6.18 20.64 -23.23
C GLY A 1099 6.81 21.99 -23.60
N ILE A 1100 8.00 22.01 -24.23
CA ILE A 1100 8.81 23.21 -24.46
C ILE A 1100 8.08 24.33 -25.21
N PHE A 1101 7.17 23.99 -26.13
CA PHE A 1101 6.57 24.95 -27.07
C PHE A 1101 5.68 25.99 -26.42
N TYR A 1102 5.13 25.67 -25.25
CA TYR A 1102 4.11 26.46 -24.62
C TYR A 1102 4.43 26.85 -23.17
N ALA A 1103 5.46 26.24 -22.59
CA ALA A 1103 5.89 26.51 -21.21
C ALA A 1103 7.30 27.12 -21.15
N GLN A 1104 8.30 26.44 -21.73
CA GLN A 1104 9.71 26.85 -21.61
C GLN A 1104 10.16 27.87 -22.68
N LYS A 1105 9.86 27.63 -23.96
CA LYS A 1105 10.22 28.52 -25.10
C LYS A 1105 8.98 28.98 -25.91
N PRO A 1106 7.96 29.57 -25.26
CA PRO A 1106 6.76 30.05 -25.97
C PRO A 1106 7.06 31.22 -26.92
N GLU A 1107 8.12 32.00 -26.67
CA GLU A 1107 8.51 33.12 -27.52
C GLU A 1107 9.05 32.65 -28.87
N GLN A 1108 10.10 31.80 -28.84
CA GLN A 1108 10.72 31.24 -30.03
C GLN A 1108 9.72 30.44 -30.86
N THR A 1109 8.86 29.67 -30.19
CA THR A 1109 7.79 28.91 -30.87
C THR A 1109 6.81 29.83 -31.60
N ALA A 1110 6.38 30.93 -30.95
CA ALA A 1110 5.47 31.87 -31.59
C ALA A 1110 6.10 32.54 -32.83
N GLU A 1111 7.38 32.90 -32.76
CA GLU A 1111 8.12 33.51 -33.87
C GLU A 1111 8.19 32.59 -35.09
N GLU A 1112 8.60 31.33 -34.90
CA GLU A 1112 8.68 30.36 -36.01
C GLU A 1112 7.33 30.08 -36.66
N ILE A 1113 6.25 30.04 -35.87
CA ILE A 1113 4.88 29.88 -36.39
C ILE A 1113 4.46 31.11 -37.20
N LEU A 1114 4.71 32.32 -36.70
CA LEU A 1114 4.33 33.56 -37.38
C LEU A 1114 5.12 33.75 -38.68
N ASP A 1115 6.41 33.45 -38.68
CA ASP A 1115 7.27 33.50 -39.87
C ASP A 1115 6.80 32.50 -40.93
N PHE A 1116 6.50 31.26 -40.51
CA PHE A 1116 5.92 30.26 -41.41
C PHE A 1116 4.60 30.73 -42.02
N LEU A 1117 3.68 31.30 -41.22
CA LEU A 1117 2.40 31.79 -41.73
C LEU A 1117 2.58 32.97 -42.70
N ALA A 1118 3.54 33.85 -42.45
CA ALA A 1118 3.88 34.94 -43.38
C ALA A 1118 4.39 34.40 -44.72
N GLU A 1119 5.27 33.39 -44.72
CA GLU A 1119 5.77 32.74 -45.94
C GLU A 1119 4.67 32.05 -46.75
N THR A 1120 3.62 31.54 -46.09
CA THR A 1120 2.50 30.87 -46.78
C THR A 1120 1.48 31.82 -47.38
N THR A 1121 1.50 33.10 -46.98
CA THR A 1121 0.56 34.13 -47.45
C THR A 1121 1.14 35.02 -48.57
N GLU A 1122 2.46 34.99 -48.79
CA GLU A 1122 3.16 35.59 -49.94
C GLU A 1122 3.18 34.66 -51.16
#